data_AF-A0A834TRK0-F1
#
_entry.id   AF-A0A834TRK0-F1
#
_cell.length_a   1.000
_cell.length_b   1.000
_cell.length_c   1.000
_cell.angle_alpha   90.00
_cell.angle_beta   90.00
_cell.angle_gamma   90.00
#
_symmetry.space_group_name_H-M   'P 1'
#
loop_
_entity.id
_entity.type
_entity.pdbx_description
1 polymer ?
#
loop_
_entity_poly.entity_id
_entity_poly.type
_entity_poly.pdbx_seq_one_letter_code
_entity_poly.pdbx_strand_id
1 'polypeptide(L)'
;MRYKGVYHLFYQYNPKGADWGNIAWGHSVSKDLVNWTPLKLAIWPSEAYDIGGCWSGSATLILHNGSKLPAILYTGADANQRQTQNLVLPKNESDPFLREWVRSPHNPIISPTSFNEINATSFRDPTEAWLGHDGWWRVLVGSQRRETGIALLFRSKDLVDWIQAKHPLHSAKNTGMWECPDFFPVFINSTFGVETSRNNNNINGPLHHHHQLRHVLKVSLYETAHDYYLIGSYDVAKDKFIPDKGFQGRDVSSVLRYDYGKFYASKSFYDDAKKRRVLWGWVNESLAPEDYKLKGWSGIQGVPRSVWLHESGKQLVQWPIVEIEGLRGESIKWESKVVKGGSVLEVSGVTPAQADVEVSFEVNEFEMAEELESSSGVLDPQLMCGQKGASVKGALGPFGLLVLASKGLQEYTAVFFRVFRNRHNKYMVLMCSDQTRSSLNHKNDLTNYGAFVDVDPLHQNLSLRTLIDHSVVESFGGNGKACITARVYPTLAINDEAHLEMDFQRQTARHIRPDPEDSSLLYLEDRHISEAVWQQHPNRVFRPRRHRALELLNPPPPVQVMKLLQRTGFYGVARVGYIQYDHVLISALVERWRPETHSFHMPMGECSITLQDVVIQVGLSIDRWMVTGRTNYKWAELCVRLLGEAPPTDQFKGSWVMMSWFDERFSQVPENSTDVQLEQFTRGYIMRLLGGFLMPDTSGNLQTLMYLPLLENLDEVKNYSWGPTVLAYLYQSLCHATEYKEVVRLQGVIPLVDASTAFL
;
A
#
# COMPACT_ATOMS: atom_id res chain seq x y z
N MET A 1 1.64 -30.79 -6.04
CA MET A 1 1.81 -32.10 -5.35
C MET A 1 2.95 -32.88 -5.98
N ARG A 2 3.39 -33.98 -5.36
CA ARG A 2 4.33 -34.95 -5.94
C ARG A 2 3.72 -36.35 -5.95
N TYR A 3 3.74 -37.02 -7.11
CA TYR A 3 3.19 -38.36 -7.27
C TYR A 3 4.10 -39.22 -8.16
N LYS A 4 4.40 -40.45 -7.74
CA LYS A 4 5.26 -41.40 -8.48
C LYS A 4 6.56 -40.79 -9.06
N GLY A 5 7.21 -39.90 -8.30
CA GLY A 5 8.46 -39.28 -8.74
C GLY A 5 8.31 -38.02 -9.60
N VAL A 6 7.08 -37.60 -9.89
CA VAL A 6 6.76 -36.46 -10.76
C VAL A 6 6.08 -35.37 -9.93
N TYR A 7 6.48 -34.12 -10.12
CA TYR A 7 5.79 -32.95 -9.58
C TYR A 7 4.66 -32.54 -10.52
N HIS A 8 3.49 -32.26 -9.95
CA HIS A 8 2.31 -31.79 -10.67
C HIS A 8 1.93 -30.40 -10.18
N LEU A 9 1.80 -29.48 -11.14
CA LEU A 9 1.24 -28.16 -10.94
C LEU A 9 -0.05 -28.05 -11.73
N PHE A 10 -1.12 -27.71 -11.03
CA PHE A 10 -2.38 -27.29 -11.62
C PHE A 10 -2.60 -25.82 -11.31
N TYR A 11 -3.23 -25.10 -12.22
CA TYR A 11 -3.43 -23.66 -12.09
C TYR A 11 -4.74 -23.25 -12.76
N GLN A 12 -5.41 -22.25 -12.19
CA GLN A 12 -6.55 -21.61 -12.85
C GLN A 12 -6.08 -21.03 -14.18
N TYR A 13 -6.78 -21.40 -15.25
CA TYR A 13 -6.42 -21.04 -16.61
C TYR A 13 -7.68 -20.69 -17.40
N ASN A 14 -7.64 -19.57 -18.13
CA ASN A 14 -8.65 -19.22 -19.11
C ASN A 14 -8.18 -19.67 -20.50
N PRO A 15 -8.79 -20.72 -21.09
CA PRO A 15 -8.41 -21.21 -22.42
C PRO A 15 -8.84 -20.29 -23.56
N LYS A 16 -9.58 -19.21 -23.29
CA LYS A 16 -10.18 -18.33 -24.31
C LYS A 16 -9.66 -16.88 -24.26
N GLY A 17 -8.73 -16.54 -23.36
CA GLY A 17 -8.20 -15.19 -23.29
C GLY A 17 -7.27 -14.94 -22.12
N ALA A 18 -6.72 -13.72 -22.06
CA ALA A 18 -5.79 -13.28 -21.02
C ALA A 18 -6.48 -12.69 -19.78
N ASP A 19 -7.80 -12.47 -19.82
CA ASP A 19 -8.59 -12.05 -18.66
C ASP A 19 -9.04 -13.23 -17.79
N TRP A 20 -9.48 -12.95 -16.57
CA TRP A 20 -10.18 -13.94 -15.76
C TRP A 20 -11.56 -14.26 -16.37
N GLY A 21 -11.84 -15.55 -16.58
CA GLY A 21 -13.11 -16.05 -17.12
C GLY A 21 -12.96 -17.47 -17.69
N ASN A 22 -14.06 -18.19 -17.89
CA ASN A 22 -14.06 -19.57 -18.42
C ASN A 22 -13.06 -20.51 -17.70
N ILE A 23 -12.91 -20.36 -16.38
CA ILE A 23 -11.81 -20.97 -15.64
C ILE A 23 -11.86 -22.49 -15.70
N ALA A 24 -10.74 -23.07 -16.14
CA ALA A 24 -10.41 -24.49 -16.10
C ALA A 24 -9.06 -24.69 -15.39
N TRP A 25 -8.64 -25.93 -15.18
CA TRP A 25 -7.35 -26.26 -14.60
C TRP A 25 -6.37 -26.63 -15.71
N GLY A 26 -5.43 -25.71 -15.97
CA GLY A 26 -4.20 -26.04 -16.69
C GLY A 26 -3.37 -27.03 -15.88
N HIS A 27 -2.55 -27.83 -16.56
CA HIS A 27 -1.78 -28.91 -15.92
C HIS A 27 -0.41 -29.03 -16.56
N SER A 28 0.62 -28.93 -15.73
CA SER A 28 2.02 -29.17 -16.12
C SER A 28 2.68 -30.13 -15.15
N VAL A 29 3.68 -30.87 -15.66
CA VAL A 29 4.48 -31.81 -14.86
C VAL A 29 5.96 -31.49 -14.95
N SER A 30 6.70 -31.80 -13.89
CA SER A 30 8.14 -31.55 -13.79
C SER A 30 8.84 -32.65 -12.98
N LYS A 31 10.15 -32.80 -13.18
CA LYS A 31 11.01 -33.66 -12.35
C LYS A 31 11.83 -32.88 -11.32
N ASP A 32 11.94 -31.56 -11.49
CA ASP A 32 12.84 -30.69 -10.73
C ASP A 32 12.17 -29.38 -10.25
N LEU A 33 10.87 -29.21 -10.51
CA LEU A 33 10.08 -27.99 -10.25
C LEU A 33 10.51 -26.74 -11.05
N VAL A 34 11.44 -26.89 -11.99
CA VAL A 34 11.99 -25.80 -12.82
C VAL A 34 11.59 -25.99 -14.27
N ASN A 35 11.87 -27.16 -14.83
CA ASN A 35 11.54 -27.50 -16.22
C ASN A 35 10.16 -28.16 -16.28
N TRP A 36 9.23 -27.52 -16.99
CA TRP A 36 7.82 -27.94 -17.03
C TRP A 36 7.41 -28.45 -18.41
N THR A 37 6.76 -29.61 -18.44
CA THR A 37 6.08 -30.13 -19.63
C THR A 37 4.58 -29.84 -19.52
N PRO A 38 4.00 -29.05 -20.45
CA PRO A 38 2.58 -28.77 -20.45
C PRO A 38 1.78 -30.02 -20.87
N LEU A 39 0.62 -30.20 -20.25
CA LEU A 39 -0.35 -31.25 -20.58
C LEU A 39 -1.69 -30.60 -20.99
N LYS A 40 -2.67 -31.44 -21.36
CA LYS A 40 -4.03 -30.98 -21.60
C LYS A 40 -4.68 -30.50 -20.30
N LEU A 41 -5.77 -29.74 -20.41
CA LEU A 41 -6.58 -29.35 -19.26
C LEU A 41 -6.98 -30.58 -18.45
N ALA A 42 -6.75 -30.54 -17.14
CA ALA A 42 -7.05 -31.65 -16.25
C ALA A 42 -8.51 -31.65 -15.80
N ILE A 43 -9.05 -30.47 -15.49
CA ILE A 43 -10.41 -30.26 -15.00
C ILE A 43 -11.00 -29.07 -15.78
N TRP A 44 -12.19 -29.20 -16.33
CA TRP A 44 -12.86 -28.15 -17.10
C TRP A 44 -14.38 -28.17 -16.85
N PRO A 45 -15.09 -27.05 -17.05
CA PRO A 45 -16.54 -27.00 -16.87
C PRO A 45 -17.25 -28.04 -17.75
N SER A 46 -17.98 -28.97 -17.15
CA SER A 46 -18.74 -29.97 -17.91
C SER A 46 -20.01 -30.47 -17.23
N GLU A 47 -20.20 -30.18 -15.95
CA GLU A 47 -21.34 -30.63 -15.15
C GLU A 47 -22.09 -29.44 -14.56
N ALA A 48 -23.36 -29.63 -14.17
CA ALA A 48 -24.19 -28.54 -13.66
C ALA A 48 -23.58 -27.78 -12.46
N TYR A 49 -22.82 -28.47 -11.61
CA TYR A 49 -22.17 -27.91 -10.41
C TYR A 49 -20.85 -27.16 -10.70
N ASP A 50 -20.28 -27.28 -11.90
CA ASP A 50 -19.04 -26.60 -12.29
C ASP A 50 -19.13 -25.87 -13.64
N ILE A 51 -20.31 -25.81 -14.25
CA ILE A 51 -20.54 -25.22 -15.58
C ILE A 51 -20.15 -23.74 -15.66
N GLY A 52 -20.20 -23.01 -14.52
CA GLY A 52 -19.77 -21.63 -14.39
C GLY A 52 -18.26 -21.45 -14.19
N GLY A 53 -17.51 -22.54 -13.93
CA GLY A 53 -16.06 -22.53 -13.76
C GLY A 53 -15.55 -23.59 -12.78
N CYS A 54 -14.37 -24.15 -13.05
CA CYS A 54 -13.64 -25.01 -12.12
C CYS A 54 -12.58 -24.17 -11.39
N TRP A 55 -12.92 -23.64 -10.23
CA TRP A 55 -12.08 -22.75 -9.42
C TRP A 55 -11.07 -23.53 -8.58
N SER A 56 -10.34 -22.86 -7.68
CA SER A 56 -9.19 -23.41 -6.97
C SER A 56 -9.54 -24.58 -6.07
N GLY A 57 -8.50 -25.31 -5.68
CA GLY A 57 -8.59 -26.53 -4.90
C GLY A 57 -7.21 -27.05 -4.52
N SER A 58 -7.17 -28.24 -3.93
CA SER A 58 -5.93 -28.85 -3.46
C SER A 58 -5.95 -30.37 -3.69
N ALA A 59 -4.77 -30.94 -3.83
CA ALA A 59 -4.60 -32.39 -3.92
C ALA A 59 -4.20 -32.96 -2.57
N THR A 60 -4.79 -34.10 -2.20
CA THR A 60 -4.46 -34.89 -1.01
C THR A 60 -4.00 -36.27 -1.44
N LEU A 61 -2.88 -36.77 -0.91
CA LEU A 61 -2.45 -38.15 -1.15
C LEU A 61 -3.10 -39.09 -0.13
N ILE A 62 -3.98 -39.96 -0.59
CA ILE A 62 -4.73 -40.92 0.24
C ILE A 62 -4.18 -42.32 0.06
N LEU A 63 -4.39 -43.19 1.05
CA LEU A 63 -4.09 -44.61 0.92
C LEU A 63 -5.27 -45.32 0.24
N HIS A 64 -5.04 -45.89 -0.94
CA HIS A 64 -5.99 -46.68 -1.70
C HIS A 64 -5.32 -47.99 -2.15
N ASN A 65 -5.93 -49.12 -1.80
CA ASN A 65 -5.42 -50.47 -2.11
C ASN A 65 -3.93 -50.69 -1.76
N GLY A 66 -3.49 -50.16 -0.61
CA GLY A 66 -2.12 -50.27 -0.14
C GLY A 66 -1.11 -49.33 -0.81
N SER A 67 -1.55 -48.44 -1.71
CA SER A 67 -0.70 -47.46 -2.40
C SER A 67 -1.22 -46.03 -2.22
N LYS A 68 -0.37 -45.02 -2.44
CA LYS A 68 -0.82 -43.63 -2.45
C LYS A 68 -1.61 -43.35 -3.73
N LEU A 69 -2.72 -42.63 -3.62
CA LEU A 69 -3.53 -42.13 -4.72
C LEU A 69 -3.81 -40.64 -4.48
N PRO A 70 -3.64 -39.74 -5.47
CA PRO A 70 -4.04 -38.35 -5.31
C PRO A 70 -5.55 -38.22 -5.49
N ALA A 71 -6.19 -37.51 -4.56
CA ALA A 71 -7.57 -37.05 -4.66
C ALA A 71 -7.58 -35.52 -4.69
N ILE A 72 -8.28 -34.90 -5.64
CA ILE A 72 -8.39 -33.45 -5.73
C ILE A 72 -9.77 -33.02 -5.26
N LEU A 73 -9.81 -32.14 -4.28
CA LEU A 73 -10.99 -31.37 -3.95
C LEU A 73 -10.84 -29.99 -4.59
N TYR A 74 -11.88 -29.51 -5.28
CA TYR A 74 -11.90 -28.21 -5.93
C TYR A 74 -13.27 -27.55 -5.82
N THR A 75 -13.31 -26.23 -5.98
CA THR A 75 -14.57 -25.50 -6.03
C THR A 75 -15.12 -25.46 -7.46
N GLY A 76 -16.35 -25.93 -7.66
CA GLY A 76 -17.12 -25.70 -8.88
C GLY A 76 -18.10 -24.55 -8.66
N ALA A 77 -18.21 -23.67 -9.66
CA ALA A 77 -19.26 -22.67 -9.73
C ALA A 77 -20.39 -23.17 -10.66
N ASP A 78 -21.63 -23.14 -10.19
CA ASP A 78 -22.78 -23.44 -11.04
C ASP A 78 -23.16 -22.23 -11.94
N ALA A 79 -24.21 -22.38 -12.75
CA ALA A 79 -24.69 -21.32 -13.64
C ALA A 79 -25.12 -20.03 -12.90
N ASN A 80 -25.45 -20.13 -11.61
CA ASN A 80 -25.84 -19.01 -10.74
C ASN A 80 -24.67 -18.52 -9.87
N GLN A 81 -23.43 -18.93 -10.17
CA GLN A 81 -22.23 -18.62 -9.40
C GLN A 81 -22.28 -19.11 -7.94
N ARG A 82 -23.10 -20.13 -7.66
CA ARG A 82 -23.07 -20.82 -6.37
C ARG A 82 -21.85 -21.72 -6.35
N GLN A 83 -21.06 -21.60 -5.29
CA GLN A 83 -19.82 -22.31 -5.10
C GLN A 83 -20.07 -23.59 -4.31
N THR A 84 -19.61 -24.71 -4.85
CA THR A 84 -19.74 -26.06 -4.27
C THR A 84 -18.41 -26.78 -4.32
N GLN A 85 -18.17 -27.73 -3.42
CA GLN A 85 -16.92 -28.50 -3.39
C GLN A 85 -17.12 -29.85 -4.05
N ASN A 86 -16.19 -30.18 -4.93
CA ASN A 86 -16.25 -31.32 -5.84
C ASN A 86 -14.98 -32.16 -5.70
N LEU A 87 -15.12 -33.46 -5.91
CA LEU A 87 -14.05 -34.45 -5.85
C LEU A 87 -13.77 -35.01 -7.25
N VAL A 88 -12.48 -35.07 -7.62
CA VAL A 88 -12.01 -35.85 -8.76
C VAL A 88 -10.87 -36.79 -8.35
N LEU A 89 -10.80 -37.93 -9.04
CA LEU A 89 -9.75 -38.94 -8.89
C LEU A 89 -9.08 -39.21 -10.25
N PRO A 90 -7.82 -39.65 -10.30
CA PRO A 90 -7.18 -40.06 -11.54
C PRO A 90 -7.96 -41.20 -12.20
N LYS A 91 -8.17 -41.12 -13.51
CA LYS A 91 -8.78 -42.20 -14.28
C LYS A 91 -7.86 -43.41 -14.41
N ASN A 92 -6.55 -43.17 -14.49
CA ASN A 92 -5.53 -44.19 -14.60
C ASN A 92 -4.41 -43.90 -13.61
N GLU A 93 -4.41 -44.62 -12.48
CA GLU A 93 -3.39 -44.49 -11.43
C GLU A 93 -1.99 -44.86 -11.92
N SER A 94 -1.88 -45.68 -12.97
CA SER A 94 -0.60 -46.09 -13.55
C SER A 94 0.03 -45.03 -14.44
N ASP A 95 -0.73 -44.02 -14.89
CA ASP A 95 -0.19 -42.90 -15.66
C ASP A 95 0.58 -41.95 -14.73
N PRO A 96 1.92 -41.87 -14.79
CA PRO A 96 2.70 -41.00 -13.91
C PRO A 96 2.40 -39.52 -14.14
N PHE A 97 1.80 -39.17 -15.29
CA PHE A 97 1.45 -37.80 -15.62
C PHE A 97 0.00 -37.43 -15.25
N LEU A 98 -0.83 -38.40 -14.83
CA LEU A 98 -2.21 -38.17 -14.38
C LEU A 98 -3.02 -37.29 -15.35
N ARG A 99 -3.01 -37.64 -16.64
CA ARG A 99 -3.58 -36.80 -17.71
C ARG A 99 -5.10 -36.76 -17.71
N GLU A 100 -5.76 -37.79 -17.20
CA GLU A 100 -7.22 -37.90 -17.20
C GLU A 100 -7.74 -38.06 -15.76
N TRP A 101 -8.82 -37.33 -15.45
CA TRP A 101 -9.47 -37.31 -14.15
C TRP A 101 -10.95 -37.68 -14.29
N VAL A 102 -11.47 -38.44 -13.33
CA VAL A 102 -12.87 -38.85 -13.23
C VAL A 102 -13.51 -38.07 -12.09
N ARG A 103 -14.66 -37.46 -12.37
CA ARG A 103 -15.48 -36.77 -11.37
C ARG A 103 -16.22 -37.80 -10.51
N SER A 104 -16.30 -37.55 -9.21
CA SER A 104 -17.12 -38.37 -8.32
C SER A 104 -18.59 -38.29 -8.73
N PRO A 105 -19.34 -39.42 -8.75
CA PRO A 105 -20.78 -39.40 -9.01
C PRO A 105 -21.58 -38.71 -7.88
N HIS A 106 -20.96 -38.47 -6.73
CA HIS A 106 -21.57 -37.80 -5.57
C HIS A 106 -21.35 -36.28 -5.58
N ASN A 107 -20.74 -35.73 -6.63
CA ASN A 107 -20.54 -34.28 -6.71
C ASN A 107 -21.88 -33.53 -6.87
N PRO A 108 -22.05 -32.37 -6.21
CA PRO A 108 -21.10 -31.78 -5.25
C PRO A 108 -21.10 -32.46 -3.89
N ILE A 109 -19.92 -32.79 -3.38
CA ILE A 109 -19.72 -33.48 -2.08
C ILE A 109 -19.89 -32.55 -0.86
N ILE A 110 -19.76 -31.23 -1.06
CA ILE A 110 -20.05 -30.23 -0.02
C ILE A 110 -20.77 -29.05 -0.65
N SER A 111 -21.96 -28.71 -0.15
CA SER A 111 -22.81 -27.65 -0.70
C SER A 111 -23.32 -26.67 0.35
N PRO A 112 -23.50 -25.38 0.00
CA PRO A 112 -24.30 -24.45 0.77
C PRO A 112 -25.78 -24.88 0.79
N THR A 113 -26.37 -24.97 1.98
CA THR A 113 -27.77 -25.38 2.19
C THR A 113 -28.48 -24.42 3.14
N SER A 114 -29.81 -24.48 3.20
CA SER A 114 -30.59 -23.73 4.19
C SER A 114 -30.27 -24.15 5.63
N PHE A 115 -29.84 -25.40 5.86
CA PHE A 115 -29.51 -25.91 7.19
C PHE A 115 -28.14 -25.44 7.70
N ASN A 116 -27.16 -25.27 6.81
CA ASN A 116 -25.81 -24.85 7.22
C ASN A 116 -25.58 -23.34 7.13
N GLU A 117 -26.52 -22.58 6.52
CA GLU A 117 -26.47 -21.13 6.38
C GLU A 117 -25.16 -20.60 5.77
N ILE A 118 -24.46 -21.40 4.97
CA ILE A 118 -23.25 -20.99 4.28
C ILE A 118 -23.63 -20.01 3.16
N ASN A 119 -22.88 -18.91 3.03
CA ASN A 119 -23.05 -18.01 1.90
C ASN A 119 -22.58 -18.68 0.59
N ALA A 120 -23.52 -18.92 -0.33
CA ALA A 120 -23.25 -19.66 -1.55
C ALA A 120 -22.29 -18.98 -2.53
N THR A 121 -22.06 -17.67 -2.44
CA THR A 121 -21.09 -16.94 -3.29
C THR A 121 -19.76 -16.68 -2.58
N SER A 122 -19.60 -17.20 -1.36
CA SER A 122 -18.40 -17.04 -0.53
C SER A 122 -18.09 -18.34 0.21
N PHE A 123 -17.81 -19.40 -0.56
CA PHE A 123 -17.54 -20.74 -0.06
C PHE A 123 -16.64 -21.50 -1.04
N ARG A 124 -15.32 -21.35 -0.92
CA ARG A 124 -14.37 -21.83 -1.94
C ARG A 124 -13.00 -22.22 -1.40
N ASP A 125 -12.24 -22.86 -2.28
CA ASP A 125 -10.82 -23.18 -2.16
C ASP A 125 -10.50 -24.20 -1.06
N PRO A 126 -10.94 -25.47 -1.20
CA PRO A 126 -10.67 -26.51 -0.22
C PRO A 126 -9.16 -26.76 -0.07
N THR A 127 -8.70 -26.94 1.17
CA THR A 127 -7.29 -27.24 1.50
C THR A 127 -6.86 -28.65 1.09
N GLU A 128 -5.56 -28.93 1.17
CA GLU A 128 -5.11 -30.32 1.36
C GLU A 128 -5.78 -30.85 2.64
N ALA A 129 -6.36 -32.05 2.57
CA ALA A 129 -7.00 -32.66 3.73
C ALA A 129 -5.96 -33.37 4.60
N TRP A 130 -6.19 -33.40 5.92
CA TRP A 130 -5.33 -34.13 6.86
C TRP A 130 -6.13 -35.19 7.60
N LEU A 131 -5.50 -36.35 7.84
CA LEU A 131 -6.10 -37.46 8.55
C LEU A 131 -5.79 -37.35 10.05
N GLY A 132 -6.83 -37.24 10.87
CA GLY A 132 -6.68 -37.30 12.32
C GLY A 132 -6.55 -38.74 12.82
N HIS A 133 -6.04 -38.89 14.05
CA HIS A 133 -5.84 -40.20 14.69
C HIS A 133 -7.12 -40.98 14.97
N ASP A 134 -8.24 -40.26 15.08
CA ASP A 134 -9.58 -40.85 15.19
C ASP A 134 -10.06 -41.46 13.86
N GLY A 135 -9.24 -41.45 12.82
CA GLY A 135 -9.54 -41.99 11.49
C GLY A 135 -10.45 -41.11 10.65
N TRP A 136 -10.63 -39.83 11.02
CA TRP A 136 -11.41 -38.87 10.24
C TRP A 136 -10.51 -37.89 9.48
N TRP A 137 -10.78 -37.70 8.20
CA TRP A 137 -10.24 -36.61 7.41
C TRP A 137 -10.82 -35.28 7.88
N ARG A 138 -10.01 -34.23 7.83
CA ARG A 138 -10.42 -32.83 7.95
C ARG A 138 -10.05 -32.08 6.67
N VAL A 139 -10.89 -31.14 6.28
CA VAL A 139 -10.60 -30.17 5.23
C VAL A 139 -11.13 -28.80 5.65
N LEU A 140 -10.42 -27.73 5.26
CA LEU A 140 -10.91 -26.37 5.39
C LEU A 140 -11.42 -25.86 4.05
N VAL A 141 -12.47 -25.06 4.10
CA VAL A 141 -12.97 -24.28 2.97
C VAL A 141 -13.07 -22.82 3.39
N GLY A 142 -12.53 -21.93 2.57
CA GLY A 142 -12.57 -20.49 2.80
C GLY A 142 -13.99 -19.96 2.67
N SER A 143 -14.38 -19.07 3.57
CA SER A 143 -15.71 -18.48 3.60
C SER A 143 -15.74 -17.14 4.33
N GLN A 144 -16.91 -16.49 4.33
CA GLN A 144 -17.22 -15.36 5.18
C GLN A 144 -18.65 -15.42 5.69
N ARG A 145 -18.88 -14.85 6.87
CA ARG A 145 -20.22 -14.54 7.39
C ARG A 145 -20.25 -13.07 7.81
N ARG A 146 -21.03 -12.25 7.10
CA ARG A 146 -20.95 -10.78 7.19
C ARG A 146 -19.48 -10.35 6.96
N GLU A 147 -18.92 -9.48 7.79
CA GLU A 147 -17.52 -9.03 7.68
C GLU A 147 -16.48 -10.01 8.30
N THR A 148 -16.92 -11.18 8.80
CA THR A 148 -16.02 -12.14 9.46
C THR A 148 -15.54 -13.18 8.46
N GLY A 149 -14.24 -13.25 8.24
CA GLY A 149 -13.59 -14.31 7.46
C GLY A 149 -13.45 -15.59 8.26
N ILE A 150 -13.66 -16.73 7.60
CA ILE A 150 -13.86 -18.03 8.27
C ILE A 150 -13.15 -19.14 7.49
N ALA A 151 -12.40 -19.97 8.21
CA ALA A 151 -11.95 -21.27 7.73
C ALA A 151 -12.94 -22.35 8.22
N LEU A 152 -13.95 -22.65 7.39
CA LEU A 152 -14.97 -23.65 7.72
C LEU A 152 -14.34 -25.04 7.75
N LEU A 153 -14.59 -25.78 8.83
CA LEU A 153 -14.04 -27.13 9.02
C LEU A 153 -15.08 -28.19 8.67
N PHE A 154 -14.68 -29.16 7.86
CA PHE A 154 -15.48 -30.35 7.54
C PHE A 154 -14.73 -31.62 7.90
N ARG A 155 -15.47 -32.68 8.25
CA ARG A 155 -14.94 -33.99 8.62
C ARG A 155 -15.56 -35.10 7.76
N SER A 156 -14.76 -36.09 7.37
CA SER A 156 -15.24 -37.26 6.61
C SER A 156 -14.44 -38.52 6.97
N LYS A 157 -15.04 -39.71 6.80
CA LYS A 157 -14.32 -41.00 6.89
C LYS A 157 -13.82 -41.50 5.55
N ASP A 158 -14.46 -41.09 4.45
CA ASP A 158 -14.30 -41.67 3.12
C ASP A 158 -14.01 -40.64 2.03
N LEU A 159 -13.87 -39.35 2.40
CA LEU A 159 -13.67 -38.19 1.52
C LEU A 159 -14.86 -37.84 0.62
N VAL A 160 -15.98 -38.54 0.76
CA VAL A 160 -17.20 -38.30 -0.02
C VAL A 160 -18.26 -37.68 0.89
N ASP A 161 -18.57 -38.33 2.01
CA ASP A 161 -19.57 -37.86 2.97
C ASP A 161 -18.92 -36.91 3.98
N TRP A 162 -19.15 -35.61 3.81
CA TRP A 162 -18.58 -34.57 4.66
C TRP A 162 -19.61 -33.98 5.61
N ILE A 163 -19.26 -33.93 6.89
CA ILE A 163 -20.05 -33.30 7.95
C ILE A 163 -19.35 -32.01 8.37
N GLN A 164 -20.08 -30.90 8.31
CA GLN A 164 -19.57 -29.62 8.81
C GLN A 164 -19.42 -29.67 10.34
N ALA A 165 -18.26 -29.22 10.85
CA ALA A 165 -18.05 -29.05 12.28
C ALA A 165 -18.92 -27.92 12.84
N LYS A 166 -19.34 -28.02 14.11
CA LYS A 166 -20.17 -27.01 14.79
C LYS A 166 -19.49 -25.65 14.93
N HIS A 167 -18.17 -25.60 14.81
CA HIS A 167 -17.36 -24.39 14.84
C HIS A 167 -16.36 -24.44 13.67
N PRO A 168 -15.92 -23.28 13.16
CA PRO A 168 -14.80 -23.24 12.23
C PRO A 168 -13.49 -23.66 12.93
N LEU A 169 -12.45 -23.95 12.15
CA LEU A 169 -11.12 -24.15 12.71
C LEU A 169 -10.58 -22.84 13.30
N HIS A 170 -10.78 -21.74 12.57
CA HIS A 170 -10.48 -20.37 12.98
C HIS A 170 -11.32 -19.36 12.19
N SER A 171 -11.45 -18.14 12.71
CA SER A 171 -12.16 -17.03 12.07
C SER A 171 -11.67 -15.69 12.62
N ALA A 172 -11.73 -14.62 11.82
CA ALA A 172 -11.39 -13.28 12.25
C ALA A 172 -12.42 -12.24 11.79
N LYS A 173 -12.83 -11.36 12.71
CA LYS A 173 -13.76 -10.27 12.41
C LYS A 173 -13.08 -9.22 11.53
N ASN A 174 -13.86 -8.59 10.65
CA ASN A 174 -13.47 -7.47 9.80
C ASN A 174 -12.31 -7.76 8.84
N THR A 175 -12.18 -9.02 8.41
CA THR A 175 -11.18 -9.45 7.42
C THR A 175 -11.79 -9.78 6.06
N GLY A 176 -13.13 -9.83 5.97
CA GLY A 176 -13.84 -10.16 4.73
C GLY A 176 -13.66 -11.62 4.31
N MET A 177 -13.68 -11.87 3.00
CA MET A 177 -13.57 -13.22 2.46
C MET A 177 -12.16 -13.80 2.63
N TRP A 178 -12.09 -14.99 3.23
CA TRP A 178 -10.88 -15.80 3.26
C TRP A 178 -10.86 -16.72 2.06
N GLU A 179 -9.95 -16.45 1.13
CA GLU A 179 -9.67 -17.27 -0.03
C GLU A 179 -8.46 -18.17 0.22
N CYS A 180 -8.35 -19.22 -0.58
CA CYS A 180 -7.18 -20.11 -0.65
C CYS A 180 -6.53 -20.40 0.72
N PRO A 181 -7.31 -20.90 1.72
CA PRO A 181 -6.72 -21.30 2.98
C PRO A 181 -5.66 -22.38 2.75
N ASP A 182 -4.71 -22.45 3.67
CA ASP A 182 -3.75 -23.55 3.78
C ASP A 182 -3.49 -23.82 5.27
N PHE A 183 -3.36 -25.09 5.65
CA PHE A 183 -3.16 -25.48 7.04
C PHE A 183 -2.19 -26.66 7.13
N PHE A 184 -1.02 -26.42 7.72
CA PHE A 184 0.03 -27.43 7.75
C PHE A 184 0.93 -27.33 8.98
N PRO A 185 1.54 -28.46 9.39
CA PRO A 185 2.51 -28.49 10.48
C PRO A 185 3.91 -28.03 10.02
N VAL A 186 4.67 -27.49 10.97
CA VAL A 186 6.09 -27.15 10.84
C VAL A 186 6.87 -27.58 12.08
N PHE A 187 8.11 -28.03 11.91
CA PHE A 187 9.00 -28.34 13.02
C PHE A 187 9.52 -27.07 13.68
N ILE A 188 9.66 -27.12 15.01
CA ILE A 188 10.51 -26.19 15.74
C ILE A 188 11.97 -26.57 15.51
N ASN A 189 12.83 -25.56 15.31
CA ASN A 189 14.28 -25.71 15.14
C ASN A 189 14.69 -26.69 14.03
N SER A 190 13.98 -26.70 12.91
CA SER A 190 14.35 -27.50 11.74
C SER A 190 13.89 -26.84 10.44
N THR A 191 14.66 -27.04 9.38
CA THR A 191 14.33 -26.62 8.01
C THR A 191 13.54 -27.68 7.25
N PHE A 192 13.37 -28.88 7.81
CA PHE A 192 12.60 -29.94 7.17
C PHE A 192 11.10 -29.65 7.16
N GLY A 193 10.46 -30.00 6.05
CA GLY A 193 9.02 -30.00 5.93
C GLY A 193 8.39 -31.16 6.69
N VAL A 194 7.12 -30.96 7.03
CA VAL A 194 6.32 -31.95 7.75
C VAL A 194 5.14 -32.37 6.87
N GLU A 195 4.89 -33.68 6.81
CA GLU A 195 3.72 -34.25 6.17
C GLU A 195 2.45 -33.75 6.87
N THR A 196 1.42 -33.42 6.09
CA THR A 196 0.26 -32.62 6.53
C THR A 196 -0.58 -33.29 7.63
N SER A 197 -0.61 -34.63 7.70
CA SER A 197 -1.33 -35.38 8.74
C SER A 197 -0.52 -35.62 10.02
N ARG A 198 0.78 -35.32 10.05
CA ARG A 198 1.59 -35.45 11.26
C ARG A 198 1.23 -34.40 12.31
N ASN A 199 1.25 -34.81 13.57
CA ASN A 199 1.06 -33.93 14.73
C ASN A 199 1.86 -34.44 15.93
N ASN A 200 1.83 -33.68 17.05
CA ASN A 200 2.65 -33.93 18.25
C ASN A 200 2.46 -35.32 18.88
N ASN A 201 1.34 -36.00 18.63
CA ASN A 201 1.10 -37.32 19.20
C ASN A 201 1.80 -38.46 18.40
N ASN A 202 2.35 -38.20 17.21
CA ASN A 202 3.00 -39.18 16.32
C ASN A 202 4.45 -38.82 15.93
N ILE A 203 5.18 -38.12 16.79
CA ILE A 203 6.59 -37.74 16.52
C ILE A 203 7.58 -38.89 16.79
N ASN A 204 7.12 -39.99 17.41
CA ASN A 204 7.95 -41.15 17.75
C ASN A 204 8.28 -42.00 16.52
N GLY A 205 9.35 -41.62 15.83
CA GLY A 205 10.08 -42.43 14.86
C GLY A 205 11.59 -42.20 15.01
N PRO A 206 12.45 -43.10 14.49
CA PRO A 206 13.88 -43.15 14.81
C PRO A 206 14.70 -41.91 14.41
N LEU A 207 14.10 -40.94 13.71
CA LEU A 207 14.73 -39.69 13.26
C LEU A 207 14.28 -38.42 14.01
N HIS A 208 13.30 -38.48 14.93
CA HIS A 208 12.60 -37.26 15.40
C HIS A 208 12.24 -37.20 16.89
N HIS A 209 12.87 -37.99 17.76
CA HIS A 209 12.53 -38.12 19.19
C HIS A 209 12.54 -36.82 20.05
N HIS A 210 12.86 -35.65 19.49
CA HIS A 210 12.98 -34.38 20.23
C HIS A 210 12.34 -33.14 19.59
N HIS A 211 11.62 -33.25 18.46
CA HIS A 211 11.06 -32.05 17.80
C HIS A 211 9.61 -31.80 18.22
N GLN A 212 9.26 -30.58 18.59
CA GLN A 212 7.87 -30.15 18.78
C GLN A 212 7.35 -29.54 17.47
N LEU A 213 6.04 -29.70 17.21
CA LEU A 213 5.37 -29.13 16.04
C LEU A 213 4.56 -27.89 16.41
N ARG A 214 4.60 -26.92 15.50
CA ARG A 214 3.64 -25.82 15.40
C ARG A 214 2.80 -26.00 14.15
N HIS A 215 1.71 -25.27 14.03
CA HIS A 215 0.88 -25.25 12.83
C HIS A 215 0.82 -23.84 12.26
N VAL A 216 0.73 -23.79 10.94
CA VAL A 216 0.54 -22.57 10.17
C VAL A 216 -0.87 -22.59 9.61
N LEU A 217 -1.65 -21.56 9.89
CA LEU A 217 -2.89 -21.27 9.16
C LEU A 217 -2.63 -20.07 8.26
N LYS A 218 -2.69 -20.28 6.96
CA LYS A 218 -2.60 -19.22 5.95
C LYS A 218 -3.96 -18.98 5.31
N VAL A 219 -4.24 -17.72 4.98
CA VAL A 219 -5.41 -17.28 4.22
C VAL A 219 -5.03 -16.16 3.25
N SER A 220 -5.68 -16.12 2.09
CA SER A 220 -5.64 -15.00 1.16
C SER A 220 -6.81 -14.08 1.48
N LEU A 221 -6.54 -12.81 1.83
CA LEU A 221 -7.60 -11.86 2.15
C LEU A 221 -8.03 -11.11 0.88
N TYR A 222 -9.25 -11.38 0.42
CA TYR A 222 -9.82 -10.73 -0.77
C TYR A 222 -9.76 -9.19 -0.68
N GLU A 223 -10.10 -8.64 0.48
CA GLU A 223 -10.17 -7.19 0.72
C GLU A 223 -8.84 -6.46 0.56
N THR A 224 -7.71 -7.14 0.78
CA THR A 224 -6.39 -6.52 0.69
C THR A 224 -5.57 -7.06 -0.46
N ALA A 225 -6.01 -8.13 -1.13
CA ALA A 225 -5.26 -8.85 -2.16
C ALA A 225 -3.86 -9.32 -1.71
N HIS A 226 -3.72 -9.71 -0.42
CA HIS A 226 -2.47 -10.26 0.14
C HIS A 226 -2.69 -11.58 0.87
N ASP A 227 -1.62 -12.35 0.98
CA ASP A 227 -1.57 -13.62 1.69
C ASP A 227 -0.97 -13.45 3.10
N TYR A 228 -1.74 -13.85 4.11
CA TYR A 228 -1.37 -13.74 5.52
C TYR A 228 -1.30 -15.11 6.17
N TYR A 229 -0.38 -15.29 7.11
CA TYR A 229 -0.30 -16.51 7.89
C TYR A 229 -0.19 -16.24 9.40
N LEU A 230 -0.71 -17.20 10.15
CA LEU A 230 -0.66 -17.26 11.59
C LEU A 230 0.11 -18.52 12.01
N ILE A 231 0.97 -18.39 13.01
CA ILE A 231 1.65 -19.51 13.67
C ILE A 231 0.92 -19.79 14.98
N GLY A 232 0.75 -21.06 15.32
CA GLY A 232 0.10 -21.45 16.56
C GLY A 232 0.12 -22.94 16.84
N SER A 233 -0.79 -23.34 17.71
CA SER A 233 -1.00 -24.74 18.10
C SER A 233 -2.34 -25.25 17.56
N TYR A 234 -2.40 -26.55 17.28
CA TYR A 234 -3.62 -27.24 16.87
C TYR A 234 -4.09 -28.15 18.01
N ASP A 235 -5.22 -27.79 18.63
CA ASP A 235 -5.91 -28.64 19.61
C ASP A 235 -6.71 -29.70 18.85
N VAL A 236 -6.10 -30.87 18.67
CA VAL A 236 -6.68 -32.01 17.92
C VAL A 236 -7.96 -32.52 18.57
N ALA A 237 -8.08 -32.44 19.90
CA ALA A 237 -9.26 -32.94 20.62
C ALA A 237 -10.48 -32.03 20.38
N LYS A 238 -10.25 -30.72 20.28
CA LYS A 238 -11.30 -29.72 20.02
C LYS A 238 -11.42 -29.32 18.56
N ASP A 239 -10.59 -29.86 17.67
CA ASP A 239 -10.52 -29.47 16.27
C ASP A 239 -10.42 -27.92 16.11
N LYS A 240 -9.51 -27.29 16.87
CA LYS A 240 -9.38 -25.82 16.91
C LYS A 240 -7.94 -25.37 16.77
N PHE A 241 -7.72 -24.35 15.95
CA PHE A 241 -6.43 -23.67 15.85
C PHE A 241 -6.35 -22.49 16.83
N ILE A 242 -5.26 -22.42 17.57
CA ILE A 242 -4.98 -21.39 18.58
C ILE A 242 -3.72 -20.64 18.13
N PRO A 243 -3.87 -19.47 17.48
CA PRO A 243 -2.72 -18.67 17.04
C PRO A 243 -1.98 -18.05 18.23
N ASP A 244 -0.67 -17.89 18.12
CA ASP A 244 0.13 -17.16 19.12
C ASP A 244 -0.18 -15.65 19.08
N LYS A 245 -0.34 -15.13 17.87
CA LYS A 245 -0.84 -13.80 17.55
C LYS A 245 -1.83 -13.93 16.40
N GLY A 246 -2.97 -13.25 16.50
CA GLY A 246 -4.04 -13.30 15.51
C GLY A 246 -4.40 -11.92 14.97
N PHE A 247 -5.36 -11.89 14.05
CA PHE A 247 -5.95 -10.67 13.51
C PHE A 247 -6.60 -9.81 14.61
N GLN A 248 -6.32 -8.50 14.61
CA GLN A 248 -6.90 -7.52 15.53
C GLN A 248 -7.92 -6.62 14.80
N GLY A 249 -9.01 -7.22 14.30
CA GLY A 249 -10.02 -6.50 13.53
C GLY A 249 -9.53 -6.17 12.12
N ARG A 250 -9.67 -4.89 11.70
CA ARG A 250 -9.19 -4.42 10.39
C ARG A 250 -7.68 -4.18 10.35
N ASP A 251 -7.04 -4.08 11.51
CA ASP A 251 -5.60 -3.90 11.59
C ASP A 251 -4.90 -5.23 11.32
N VAL A 252 -4.29 -5.31 10.13
CA VAL A 252 -3.48 -6.44 9.66
C VAL A 252 -1.98 -6.18 9.77
N SER A 253 -1.56 -5.02 10.27
CA SER A 253 -0.13 -4.61 10.33
C SER A 253 0.73 -5.56 11.17
N SER A 254 0.12 -6.21 12.17
CA SER A 254 0.78 -7.17 13.06
C SER A 254 0.77 -8.61 12.54
N VAL A 255 0.10 -8.87 11.40
CA VAL A 255 -0.04 -10.21 10.82
C VAL A 255 1.01 -10.42 9.73
N LEU A 256 1.67 -11.58 9.77
CA LEU A 256 2.77 -11.88 8.88
C LEU A 256 2.26 -12.25 7.48
N ARG A 257 3.04 -11.88 6.46
CA ARG A 257 2.82 -12.26 5.06
C ARG A 257 3.93 -13.18 4.59
N TYR A 258 3.65 -14.04 3.62
CA TYR A 258 4.73 -14.76 2.93
C TYR A 258 5.59 -13.79 2.12
N ASP A 259 4.95 -12.83 1.47
CA ASP A 259 5.61 -11.89 0.59
C ASP A 259 4.92 -10.53 0.76
N TYR A 260 5.72 -9.47 0.78
CA TYR A 260 5.25 -8.11 1.03
C TYR A 260 5.01 -7.32 -0.26
N GLY A 261 5.17 -7.95 -1.44
CA GLY A 261 4.79 -7.42 -2.74
C GLY A 261 3.61 -8.16 -3.37
N LYS A 262 3.67 -8.40 -4.69
CA LYS A 262 2.63 -9.10 -5.47
C LYS A 262 2.75 -10.60 -5.30
N PHE A 263 1.94 -11.15 -4.40
CA PHE A 263 1.90 -12.59 -4.15
C PHE A 263 0.55 -12.97 -3.56
N TYR A 264 -0.20 -13.80 -4.27
CA TYR A 264 -1.57 -14.14 -3.87
C TYR A 264 -1.91 -15.60 -4.15
N ALA A 265 -3.01 -16.07 -3.55
CA ALA A 265 -3.53 -17.42 -3.73
C ALA A 265 -2.48 -18.53 -3.51
N SER A 266 -1.51 -18.27 -2.62
CA SER A 266 -0.40 -19.20 -2.38
C SER A 266 -0.87 -20.50 -1.75
N LYS A 267 -0.19 -21.59 -2.11
CA LYS A 267 -0.55 -22.94 -1.68
C LYS A 267 0.70 -23.79 -1.55
N SER A 268 0.82 -24.51 -0.46
CA SER A 268 1.95 -25.39 -0.20
C SER A 268 1.62 -26.86 -0.46
N PHE A 269 2.66 -27.67 -0.63
CA PHE A 269 2.55 -29.13 -0.55
C PHE A 269 3.80 -29.72 0.10
N TYR A 270 3.66 -30.91 0.68
CA TYR A 270 4.80 -31.66 1.21
C TYR A 270 5.52 -32.45 0.11
N ASP A 271 6.82 -32.18 -0.05
CA ASP A 271 7.73 -32.95 -0.90
C ASP A 271 8.38 -34.07 -0.08
N ASP A 272 7.86 -35.28 -0.27
CA ASP A 272 8.31 -36.45 0.47
C ASP A 272 9.67 -36.99 0.03
N ALA A 273 10.18 -36.62 -1.15
CA ALA A 273 11.51 -37.01 -1.60
C ALA A 273 12.60 -36.15 -0.97
N LYS A 274 12.38 -34.83 -0.91
CA LYS A 274 13.36 -33.88 -0.34
C LYS A 274 13.06 -33.47 1.10
N LYS A 275 11.99 -34.02 1.70
CA LYS A 275 11.56 -33.77 3.08
C LYS A 275 11.43 -32.27 3.37
N ARG A 276 10.81 -31.54 2.46
CA ARG A 276 10.61 -30.08 2.53
C ARG A 276 9.16 -29.73 2.23
N ARG A 277 8.71 -28.58 2.69
CA ARG A 277 7.43 -28.00 2.24
C ARG A 277 7.73 -26.99 1.16
N VAL A 278 7.07 -27.14 0.01
CA VAL A 278 7.24 -26.25 -1.15
C VAL A 278 6.00 -25.37 -1.26
N LEU A 279 6.21 -24.07 -1.41
CA LEU A 279 5.18 -23.04 -1.55
C LEU A 279 5.16 -22.54 -3.01
N TRP A 280 3.96 -22.48 -3.58
CA TRP A 280 3.65 -21.77 -4.82
C TRP A 280 2.89 -20.48 -4.50
N GLY A 281 3.03 -19.47 -5.34
CA GLY A 281 2.21 -18.25 -5.28
C GLY A 281 1.98 -17.64 -6.66
N TRP A 282 0.75 -17.21 -6.89
CA TRP A 282 0.38 -16.50 -8.11
C TRP A 282 0.81 -15.04 -8.02
N VAL A 283 1.46 -14.56 -9.06
CA VAL A 283 1.89 -13.18 -9.22
C VAL A 283 1.12 -12.60 -10.40
N ASN A 284 0.10 -11.79 -10.10
CA ASN A 284 -0.71 -11.14 -11.13
C ASN A 284 0.06 -10.01 -11.83
N GLU A 285 -0.50 -9.46 -12.90
CA GLU A 285 0.14 -8.38 -13.66
C GLU A 285 0.11 -7.04 -12.91
N SER A 286 1.10 -6.19 -13.20
CA SER A 286 1.08 -4.74 -12.89
C SER A 286 0.90 -3.90 -14.16
N LEU A 287 0.25 -4.48 -15.17
CA LEU A 287 -0.15 -3.83 -16.41
C LEU A 287 -1.64 -3.48 -16.37
N ALA A 288 -2.02 -2.47 -17.15
CA ALA A 288 -3.42 -2.21 -17.43
C ALA A 288 -4.06 -3.39 -18.20
N PRO A 289 -5.37 -3.64 -18.04
CA PRO A 289 -6.08 -4.73 -18.71
C PRO A 289 -5.89 -4.79 -20.23
N GLU A 290 -5.83 -3.64 -20.88
CA GLU A 290 -5.68 -3.53 -22.32
C GLU A 290 -4.31 -4.04 -22.79
N ASP A 291 -3.26 -3.77 -22.00
CA ASP A 291 -1.88 -4.10 -22.35
C ASP A 291 -1.60 -5.59 -22.20
N TYR A 292 -2.08 -6.24 -21.12
CA TYR A 292 -1.90 -7.68 -20.98
C TYR A 292 -2.80 -8.47 -21.93
N LYS A 293 -3.96 -7.93 -22.34
CA LYS A 293 -4.78 -8.51 -23.41
C LYS A 293 -4.07 -8.45 -24.75
N LEU A 294 -3.42 -7.31 -25.05
CA LEU A 294 -2.66 -7.12 -26.28
C LEU A 294 -1.48 -8.09 -26.38
N LYS A 295 -0.73 -8.30 -25.30
CA LYS A 295 0.39 -9.28 -25.30
C LYS A 295 -0.07 -10.75 -25.29
N GLY A 296 -1.36 -11.00 -25.06
CA GLY A 296 -1.99 -12.32 -25.18
C GLY A 296 -1.87 -13.24 -23.96
N TRP A 297 -1.39 -12.77 -22.81
CA TRP A 297 -1.27 -13.56 -21.58
C TRP A 297 -1.25 -12.67 -20.32
N SER A 298 -1.62 -13.23 -19.16
CA SER A 298 -1.64 -12.52 -17.87
C SER A 298 -1.40 -13.48 -16.71
N GLY A 299 -0.50 -13.10 -15.79
CA GLY A 299 -0.20 -13.84 -14.57
C GLY A 299 0.92 -14.86 -14.75
N ILE A 300 1.78 -14.95 -13.74
CA ILE A 300 2.85 -15.94 -13.63
C ILE A 300 2.76 -16.67 -12.28
N GLN A 301 3.49 -17.76 -12.12
CA GLN A 301 3.80 -18.31 -10.81
C GLN A 301 5.17 -17.77 -10.39
N GLY A 302 5.30 -17.34 -9.13
CA GLY A 302 6.62 -17.08 -8.55
C GLY A 302 7.43 -18.38 -8.47
N VAL A 303 8.75 -18.26 -8.37
CA VAL A 303 9.65 -19.41 -8.20
C VAL A 303 9.23 -20.19 -6.96
N PRO A 304 9.13 -21.54 -7.03
CA PRO A 304 8.78 -22.34 -5.86
C PRO A 304 9.75 -22.12 -4.72
N ARG A 305 9.21 -21.96 -3.51
CA ARG A 305 10.02 -21.68 -2.31
C ARG A 305 9.95 -22.84 -1.34
N SER A 306 11.08 -23.25 -0.77
CA SER A 306 11.07 -24.07 0.43
C SER A 306 10.66 -23.19 1.62
N VAL A 307 9.76 -23.65 2.48
CA VAL A 307 9.27 -22.89 3.64
C VAL A 307 9.41 -23.69 4.94
N TRP A 308 9.90 -23.03 5.98
CA TRP A 308 10.09 -23.62 7.32
C TRP A 308 9.95 -22.56 8.42
N LEU A 309 9.89 -22.99 9.68
CA LEU A 309 9.80 -22.10 10.83
C LEU A 309 11.19 -21.60 11.22
N HIS A 310 11.36 -20.29 11.36
CA HIS A 310 12.59 -19.71 11.90
C HIS A 310 12.86 -20.24 13.33
N GLU A 311 14.13 -20.35 13.75
CA GLU A 311 14.52 -20.82 15.08
C GLU A 311 13.92 -19.99 16.23
N SER A 312 13.60 -18.71 15.99
CA SER A 312 12.91 -17.86 16.97
C SER A 312 11.45 -18.28 17.22
N GLY A 313 10.88 -19.11 16.35
CA GLY A 313 9.48 -19.53 16.38
C GLY A 313 8.45 -18.45 16.04
N LYS A 314 8.91 -17.25 15.65
CA LYS A 314 8.05 -16.06 15.45
C LYS A 314 7.56 -15.86 14.02
N GLN A 315 8.25 -16.42 13.03
CA GLN A 315 7.94 -16.24 11.61
C GLN A 315 8.43 -17.44 10.78
N LEU A 316 7.93 -17.54 9.57
CA LEU A 316 8.42 -18.48 8.56
C LEU A 316 9.56 -17.86 7.76
N VAL A 317 10.48 -18.72 7.31
CA VAL A 317 11.55 -18.37 6.36
C VAL A 317 11.24 -19.06 5.05
N GLN A 318 11.53 -18.37 3.94
CA GLN A 318 11.36 -18.90 2.60
C GLN A 318 12.63 -18.74 1.79
N TRP A 319 12.96 -19.74 0.97
CA TRP A 319 14.08 -19.65 0.06
C TRP A 319 13.75 -20.35 -1.27
N PRO A 320 14.18 -19.81 -2.42
CA PRO A 320 14.02 -20.50 -3.70
C PRO A 320 14.49 -21.94 -3.60
N ILE A 321 13.75 -22.86 -4.22
CA ILE A 321 14.17 -24.26 -4.29
C ILE A 321 15.57 -24.38 -4.88
N VAL A 322 16.41 -25.24 -4.30
CA VAL A 322 17.81 -25.42 -4.72
C VAL A 322 17.95 -25.81 -6.20
N GLU A 323 16.92 -26.41 -6.81
CA GLU A 323 16.93 -26.75 -8.23
C GLU A 323 17.05 -25.55 -9.15
N ILE A 324 16.59 -24.36 -8.75
CA ILE A 324 16.73 -23.14 -9.56
C ILE A 324 18.20 -22.79 -9.80
N GLU A 325 19.09 -23.20 -8.89
CA GLU A 325 20.53 -22.98 -9.01
C GLU A 325 21.14 -23.78 -10.18
N GLY A 326 20.44 -24.82 -10.66
CA GLY A 326 20.81 -25.56 -11.87
C GLY A 326 20.70 -24.74 -13.17
N LEU A 327 20.03 -23.59 -13.13
CA LEU A 327 19.99 -22.63 -14.26
C LEU A 327 21.17 -21.65 -14.26
N ARG A 328 21.98 -21.60 -13.20
CA ARG A 328 23.12 -20.68 -13.11
C ARG A 328 24.18 -21.06 -14.15
N GLY A 329 24.55 -20.08 -14.98
CA GLY A 329 25.67 -20.18 -15.92
C GLY A 329 27.01 -19.83 -15.28
N GLU A 330 27.86 -19.12 -16.01
CA GLU A 330 29.12 -18.60 -15.47
C GLU A 330 28.86 -17.62 -14.32
N SER A 331 29.52 -17.84 -13.18
CA SER A 331 29.36 -17.01 -12.00
C SER A 331 30.37 -15.87 -11.97
N ILE A 332 29.91 -14.67 -11.67
CA ILE A 332 30.78 -13.55 -11.31
C ILE A 332 30.79 -13.41 -9.80
N LYS A 333 32.00 -13.36 -9.24
CA LYS A 333 32.21 -13.15 -7.80
C LYS A 333 33.03 -11.89 -7.61
N TRP A 334 32.57 -11.05 -6.69
CA TRP A 334 33.30 -9.88 -6.25
C TRP A 334 33.94 -10.17 -4.89
N GLU A 335 35.17 -9.71 -4.72
CA GLU A 335 35.79 -9.68 -3.40
C GLU A 335 35.13 -8.60 -2.53
N SER A 336 35.20 -8.79 -1.21
CA SER A 336 34.73 -7.79 -0.26
C SER A 336 35.42 -6.46 -0.50
N LYS A 337 34.62 -5.42 -0.73
CA LYS A 337 35.12 -4.07 -0.99
C LYS A 337 34.42 -3.07 -0.09
N VAL A 338 35.20 -2.12 0.43
CA VAL A 338 34.66 -0.95 1.13
C VAL A 338 34.17 0.03 0.08
N VAL A 339 32.87 0.34 0.12
CA VAL A 339 32.23 1.25 -0.82
C VAL A 339 31.89 2.56 -0.11
N LYS A 340 32.30 3.68 -0.70
CA LYS A 340 31.98 5.01 -0.15
C LYS A 340 30.54 5.37 -0.51
N GLY A 341 29.84 5.99 0.43
CA GLY A 341 28.50 6.50 0.18
C GLY A 341 28.45 7.52 -0.97
N GLY A 342 27.40 7.44 -1.78
CA GLY A 342 27.17 8.23 -2.99
C GLY A 342 27.72 7.58 -4.28
N SER A 343 28.20 6.34 -4.23
CA SER A 343 28.69 5.63 -5.43
C SER A 343 27.65 4.68 -6.00
N VAL A 344 27.69 4.53 -7.32
CA VAL A 344 26.97 3.48 -8.05
C VAL A 344 27.99 2.63 -8.80
N LEU A 345 27.85 1.30 -8.72
CA LEU A 345 28.82 0.35 -9.25
C LEU A 345 28.12 -0.60 -10.22
N GLU A 346 28.45 -0.51 -11.51
CA GLU A 346 27.92 -1.42 -12.53
C GLU A 346 28.45 -2.85 -12.34
N VAL A 347 27.55 -3.82 -12.45
CA VAL A 347 27.86 -5.26 -12.45
C VAL A 347 27.85 -5.74 -13.90
N SER A 348 29.04 -5.93 -14.46
CA SER A 348 29.23 -6.39 -15.84
C SER A 348 29.45 -7.90 -15.94
N GLY A 349 29.20 -8.46 -17.14
CA GLY A 349 29.44 -9.87 -17.47
C GLY A 349 28.33 -10.85 -17.07
N VAL A 350 27.19 -10.34 -16.60
CA VAL A 350 25.94 -11.11 -16.41
C VAL A 350 24.92 -10.73 -17.48
N THR A 351 23.86 -11.50 -17.64
CA THR A 351 22.66 -11.13 -18.42
C THR A 351 21.66 -10.43 -17.50
N PRO A 352 21.61 -9.08 -17.42
CA PRO A 352 20.94 -8.39 -16.31
C PRO A 352 19.42 -8.57 -16.30
N ALA A 353 18.82 -8.83 -17.47
CA ALA A 353 17.39 -9.12 -17.59
C ALA A 353 17.00 -10.52 -17.07
N GLN A 354 17.94 -11.45 -16.90
CA GLN A 354 17.68 -12.81 -16.43
C GLN A 354 18.86 -13.31 -15.58
N ALA A 355 18.84 -13.03 -14.28
CA ALA A 355 19.96 -13.28 -13.38
C ALA A 355 19.53 -13.66 -11.96
N ASP A 356 20.45 -14.30 -11.24
CA ASP A 356 20.34 -14.60 -9.80
C ASP A 356 21.51 -13.93 -9.08
N VAL A 357 21.20 -12.90 -8.31
CA VAL A 357 22.20 -12.04 -7.66
C VAL A 357 22.13 -12.24 -6.15
N GLU A 358 23.25 -12.62 -5.54
CA GLU A 358 23.39 -12.70 -4.08
C GLU A 358 24.44 -11.68 -3.62
N VAL A 359 24.05 -10.80 -2.69
CA VAL A 359 24.93 -9.79 -2.09
C VAL A 359 24.78 -9.80 -0.57
N SER A 360 25.87 -9.50 0.13
CA SER A 360 25.91 -9.37 1.59
C SER A 360 26.54 -8.03 1.96
N PHE A 361 25.83 -7.24 2.76
CA PHE A 361 26.30 -5.94 3.22
C PHE A 361 26.71 -6.01 4.69
N GLU A 362 27.92 -5.53 4.97
CA GLU A 362 28.37 -5.22 6.32
C GLU A 362 28.25 -3.70 6.50
N VAL A 363 27.50 -3.29 7.53
CA VAL A 363 27.23 -1.87 7.81
C VAL A 363 28.14 -1.42 8.94
N ASN A 364 28.80 -0.28 8.74
CA ASN A 364 29.59 0.41 9.77
C ASN A 364 28.88 1.73 10.16
N GLU A 365 29.39 2.42 11.19
CA GLU A 365 28.89 3.74 11.60
C GLU A 365 27.42 3.75 12.07
N PHE A 366 27.01 2.72 12.82
CA PHE A 366 25.65 2.56 13.35
C PHE A 366 25.16 3.73 14.22
N GLU A 367 26.07 4.51 14.79
CA GLU A 367 25.77 5.75 15.50
C GLU A 367 25.10 6.81 14.62
N MET A 368 25.27 6.73 13.30
CA MET A 368 24.65 7.64 12.33
C MET A 368 23.22 7.24 11.96
N ALA A 369 22.73 6.08 12.39
CA ALA A 369 21.39 5.60 12.02
C ALA A 369 20.30 6.61 12.42
N GLU A 370 19.43 6.94 11.46
CA GLU A 370 18.30 7.86 11.66
C GLU A 370 17.38 7.36 12.78
N GLU A 371 16.96 8.26 13.67
CA GLU A 371 15.97 7.92 14.69
C GLU A 371 14.59 7.83 14.07
N LEU A 372 13.91 6.73 14.35
CA LEU A 372 12.56 6.49 13.86
C LEU A 372 11.54 7.04 14.86
N GLU A 373 11.07 8.27 14.63
CA GLU A 373 9.98 8.85 15.42
C GLU A 373 8.62 8.37 14.89
N SER A 374 7.87 7.61 15.69
CA SER A 374 6.44 7.39 15.44
C SER A 374 5.62 8.29 16.37
N SER A 375 4.81 9.18 15.81
CA SER A 375 3.79 9.93 16.56
C SER A 375 2.56 9.07 16.90
N SER A 376 2.32 7.99 16.14
CA SER A 376 1.12 7.12 16.23
C SER A 376 1.38 5.69 16.75
N GLY A 377 2.64 5.29 16.95
CA GLY A 377 3.01 3.96 17.49
C GLY A 377 2.99 2.79 16.49
N VAL A 378 2.42 2.96 15.29
CA VAL A 378 2.39 1.92 14.24
C VAL A 378 3.23 2.38 13.06
N LEU A 379 4.22 1.56 12.69
CA LEU A 379 5.11 1.79 11.56
C LEU A 379 4.68 0.89 10.40
N ASP A 380 4.32 1.49 9.28
CA ASP A 380 4.03 0.76 8.04
C ASP A 380 5.27 0.77 7.14
N PRO A 381 5.95 -0.38 6.95
CA PRO A 381 7.17 -0.44 6.16
C PRO A 381 6.94 -0.08 4.69
N GLN A 382 5.75 -0.33 4.13
CA GLN A 382 5.45 0.01 2.74
C GLN A 382 5.32 1.53 2.58
N LEU A 383 4.57 2.20 3.47
CA LEU A 383 4.47 3.66 3.46
C LEU A 383 5.84 4.31 3.69
N MET A 384 6.67 3.73 4.57
CA MET A 384 8.03 4.21 4.78
C MET A 384 8.88 4.10 3.52
N CYS A 385 8.81 3.00 2.76
CA CYS A 385 9.48 2.89 1.47
C CYS A 385 8.92 3.92 0.45
N GLY A 386 7.62 4.26 0.53
CA GLY A 386 6.98 5.37 -0.19
C GLY A 386 7.64 6.71 0.07
N GLN A 387 7.82 7.06 1.33
CA GLN A 387 8.37 8.35 1.75
C GLN A 387 9.89 8.41 1.66
N LYS A 388 10.56 7.27 1.78
CA LYS A 388 12.02 7.13 1.80
C LYS A 388 12.47 6.16 0.70
N GLY A 389 12.04 6.43 -0.54
CA GLY A 389 12.41 5.69 -1.74
C GLY A 389 13.91 5.76 -2.08
N ALA A 390 14.31 5.19 -3.21
CA ALA A 390 15.73 5.07 -3.60
C ALA A 390 16.42 6.43 -3.83
N SER A 391 15.68 7.45 -4.26
CA SER A 391 16.19 8.81 -4.50
C SER A 391 16.38 9.63 -3.23
N VAL A 392 15.77 9.22 -2.11
CA VAL A 392 15.82 9.98 -0.84
C VAL A 392 17.08 9.58 -0.10
N LYS A 393 18.07 10.46 -0.01
CA LYS A 393 19.31 10.13 0.74
C LYS A 393 19.01 9.98 2.23
N GLY A 394 19.54 8.92 2.83
CA GLY A 394 19.55 8.75 4.28
C GLY A 394 20.96 8.57 4.84
N ALA A 395 21.03 8.42 6.16
CA ALA A 395 22.31 8.23 6.85
C ALA A 395 22.90 6.83 6.61
N LEU A 396 22.10 5.78 6.87
CA LEU A 396 22.43 4.38 6.59
C LEU A 396 21.41 3.80 5.61
N GLY A 397 21.68 4.02 4.34
CA GLY A 397 20.82 3.65 3.23
C GLY A 397 20.11 4.84 2.57
N PRO A 398 19.61 4.66 1.34
CA PRO A 398 19.40 3.38 0.69
C PRO A 398 20.71 2.77 0.13
N PHE A 399 20.96 1.50 0.42
CA PHE A 399 22.03 0.71 -0.21
C PHE A 399 21.51 -0.65 -0.66
N GLY A 400 21.85 -1.07 -1.88
CA GLY A 400 21.25 -2.25 -2.48
C GLY A 400 21.56 -2.41 -3.97
N LEU A 401 20.59 -2.94 -4.71
CA LEU A 401 20.67 -3.24 -6.14
C LEU A 401 19.72 -2.32 -6.93
N LEU A 402 20.16 -1.85 -8.09
CA LEU A 402 19.32 -1.34 -9.17
C LEU A 402 19.27 -2.42 -10.25
N VAL A 403 18.11 -3.04 -10.40
CA VAL A 403 17.89 -4.14 -11.34
C VAL A 403 17.00 -3.67 -12.49
N LEU A 404 17.13 -4.32 -13.65
CA LEU A 404 16.41 -3.94 -14.88
C LEU A 404 16.57 -2.42 -15.14
N ALA A 405 17.80 -1.94 -15.01
CA ALA A 405 18.14 -0.54 -15.16
C ALA A 405 18.45 -0.21 -16.62
N SER A 406 18.05 0.95 -17.11
CA SER A 406 18.44 1.42 -18.44
C SER A 406 19.72 2.23 -18.38
N LYS A 407 20.44 2.31 -19.51
CA LYS A 407 21.63 3.15 -19.62
C LYS A 407 21.30 4.60 -19.24
N GLY A 408 22.07 5.16 -18.30
CA GLY A 408 21.83 6.50 -17.76
C GLY A 408 20.71 6.57 -16.72
N LEU A 409 20.26 5.42 -16.20
CA LEU A 409 19.32 5.29 -15.07
C LEU A 409 18.02 6.06 -15.27
N GLN A 410 17.46 6.03 -16.49
CA GLN A 410 16.15 6.62 -16.77
C GLN A 410 15.05 5.73 -16.16
N GLU A 411 15.20 4.41 -16.35
CA GLU A 411 14.39 3.37 -15.74
C GLU A 411 15.27 2.50 -14.83
N TYR A 412 14.75 2.07 -13.68
CA TYR A 412 15.33 1.05 -12.82
C TYR A 412 14.34 0.59 -11.76
N THR A 413 14.53 -0.62 -11.25
CA THR A 413 13.88 -1.11 -10.03
C THR A 413 14.90 -1.20 -8.92
N ALA A 414 14.69 -0.48 -7.81
CA ALA A 414 15.64 -0.43 -6.71
C ALA A 414 15.23 -1.37 -5.57
N VAL A 415 16.09 -2.31 -5.22
CA VAL A 415 15.90 -3.23 -4.09
C VAL A 415 16.99 -2.96 -3.06
N PHE A 416 16.63 -2.38 -1.92
CA PHE A 416 17.61 -1.84 -0.99
C PHE A 416 17.23 -2.01 0.48
N PHE A 417 18.22 -1.81 1.35
CA PHE A 417 18.03 -1.69 2.79
C PHE A 417 18.18 -0.25 3.28
N ARG A 418 17.51 0.03 4.40
CA ARG A 418 17.79 1.16 5.29
C ARG A 418 17.88 0.67 6.73
N VAL A 419 18.76 1.31 7.51
CA VAL A 419 18.93 1.01 8.93
C VAL A 419 18.50 2.22 9.75
N PHE A 420 17.56 2.00 10.66
CA PHE A 420 17.06 3.00 11.59
C PHE A 420 17.41 2.62 13.03
N ARG A 421 17.44 3.60 13.93
CA ARG A 421 17.48 3.40 15.38
C ARG A 421 16.11 3.73 15.96
N ASN A 422 15.57 2.85 16.78
CA ASN A 422 14.33 3.14 17.50
C ASN A 422 14.59 3.85 18.85
N ARG A 423 13.54 4.32 19.51
CA ARG A 423 13.59 5.00 20.82
C ARG A 423 14.24 4.20 21.95
N HIS A 424 14.40 2.88 21.79
CA HIS A 424 15.05 1.99 22.76
C HIS A 424 16.51 1.67 22.38
N ASN A 425 17.12 2.44 21.46
CA ASN A 425 18.45 2.19 20.92
C ASN A 425 18.63 0.82 20.26
N LYS A 426 17.55 0.21 19.76
CA LYS A 426 17.63 -0.99 18.92
C LYS A 426 17.60 -0.60 17.45
N TYR A 427 18.41 -1.28 16.66
CA TYR A 427 18.45 -1.10 15.21
C TYR A 427 17.30 -1.85 14.55
N MET A 428 16.71 -1.24 13.54
CA MET A 428 15.65 -1.80 12.70
C MET A 428 16.07 -1.73 11.26
N VAL A 429 15.92 -2.84 10.53
CA VAL A 429 16.28 -2.92 9.12
C VAL A 429 15.00 -2.91 8.29
N LEU A 430 14.87 -1.94 7.40
CA LEU A 430 13.82 -1.85 6.41
C LEU A 430 14.36 -2.34 5.07
N MET A 431 13.65 -3.25 4.42
CA MET A 431 13.85 -3.67 3.04
C MET A 431 12.79 -3.05 2.17
N CYS A 432 13.20 -2.43 1.07
CA CYS A 432 12.30 -1.81 0.09
C CYS A 432 12.50 -2.44 -1.29
N SER A 433 11.40 -2.60 -2.02
CA SER A 433 11.38 -2.72 -3.48
C SER A 433 10.69 -1.48 -4.03
N ASP A 434 11.46 -0.60 -4.65
CA ASP A 434 11.02 0.66 -5.20
C ASP A 434 11.01 0.58 -6.74
N GLN A 435 9.79 0.53 -7.29
CA GLN A 435 9.51 0.47 -8.72
C GLN A 435 8.92 1.78 -9.25
N THR A 436 8.97 2.87 -8.48
CA THR A 436 8.46 4.19 -8.90
C THR A 436 9.11 4.71 -10.18
N ARG A 437 10.34 4.25 -10.47
CA ARG A 437 11.08 4.55 -11.70
C ARG A 437 11.33 3.32 -12.58
N SER A 438 10.57 2.24 -12.40
CA SER A 438 10.81 0.98 -13.14
C SER A 438 10.38 1.04 -14.62
N SER A 439 9.61 2.04 -15.03
CA SER A 439 9.08 2.17 -16.38
C SER A 439 8.74 3.62 -16.71
N LEU A 440 8.99 4.04 -17.95
CA LEU A 440 8.50 5.31 -18.51
C LEU A 440 7.01 5.27 -18.87
N ASN A 441 6.41 4.08 -18.98
CA ASN A 441 4.97 3.93 -19.11
C ASN A 441 4.29 4.04 -17.73
N HIS A 442 3.79 5.24 -17.40
CA HIS A 442 3.11 5.55 -16.15
C HIS A 442 1.71 4.93 -16.00
N LYS A 443 1.20 4.20 -17.01
CA LYS A 443 -0.04 3.41 -16.86
C LYS A 443 0.17 2.13 -16.05
N ASN A 444 1.42 1.67 -15.94
CA ASN A 444 1.76 0.51 -15.15
C ASN A 444 1.53 0.79 -13.66
N ASP A 445 1.20 -0.24 -12.90
CA ASP A 445 1.19 -0.15 -11.44
C ASP A 445 2.63 -0.11 -10.92
N LEU A 446 3.07 1.08 -10.51
CA LEU A 446 4.40 1.36 -9.98
C LEU A 446 4.42 1.41 -8.44
N THR A 447 3.38 0.89 -7.77
CA THR A 447 3.29 0.84 -6.30
C THR A 447 4.53 0.19 -5.74
N ASN A 448 5.21 0.82 -4.79
CA ASN A 448 6.36 0.24 -4.12
C ASN A 448 5.97 -0.67 -2.94
N TYR A 449 6.92 -1.50 -2.50
CA TYR A 449 6.72 -2.48 -1.44
C TYR A 449 7.80 -2.35 -0.36
N GLY A 450 7.44 -2.70 0.88
CA GLY A 450 8.35 -2.60 2.02
C GLY A 450 8.09 -3.65 3.08
N ALA A 451 9.16 -4.11 3.72
CA ALA A 451 9.11 -5.07 4.83
C ALA A 451 10.21 -4.78 5.85
N PHE A 452 9.91 -4.91 7.14
CA PHE A 452 10.96 -4.98 8.16
C PHE A 452 11.62 -6.36 8.14
N VAL A 453 12.95 -6.38 8.31
CA VAL A 453 13.74 -7.60 8.36
C VAL A 453 14.16 -7.85 9.81
N ASP A 454 13.77 -9.00 10.36
CA ASP A 454 14.11 -9.42 11.74
C ASP A 454 15.55 -9.94 11.81
N VAL A 455 16.50 -9.02 11.68
CA VAL A 455 17.94 -9.24 11.78
C VAL A 455 18.54 -8.23 12.74
N ASP A 456 19.58 -8.65 13.45
CA ASP A 456 20.40 -7.73 14.24
C ASP A 456 21.61 -7.31 13.41
N PRO A 457 21.61 -6.09 12.84
CA PRO A 457 22.66 -5.67 11.93
C PRO A 457 24.02 -5.48 12.63
N LEU A 458 24.08 -5.45 13.97
CA LEU A 458 25.34 -5.39 14.72
C LEU A 458 26.11 -6.71 14.71
N HIS A 459 25.41 -7.83 14.55
CA HIS A 459 25.98 -9.17 14.69
C HIS A 459 25.80 -10.04 13.44
N GLN A 460 24.98 -9.59 12.48
CA GLN A 460 24.63 -10.33 11.28
C GLN A 460 24.74 -9.42 10.05
N ASN A 461 25.39 -9.92 9.00
CA ASN A 461 25.41 -9.23 7.72
C ASN A 461 24.01 -9.18 7.11
N LEU A 462 23.74 -8.11 6.36
CA LEU A 462 22.48 -7.95 5.64
C LEU A 462 22.58 -8.65 4.29
N SER A 463 22.07 -9.87 4.20
CA SER A 463 22.01 -10.61 2.94
C SER A 463 20.79 -10.21 2.12
N LEU A 464 20.99 -10.13 0.81
CA LEU A 464 19.95 -9.92 -0.18
C LEU A 464 20.21 -10.86 -1.37
N ARG A 465 19.25 -11.72 -1.66
CA ARG A 465 19.19 -12.47 -2.92
C ARG A 465 18.09 -11.90 -3.79
N THR A 466 18.35 -11.67 -5.07
CA THR A 466 17.38 -11.14 -6.02
C THR A 466 17.38 -11.98 -7.29
N LEU A 467 16.26 -12.65 -7.57
CA LEU A 467 16.00 -13.30 -8.84
C LEU A 467 15.36 -12.28 -9.78
N ILE A 468 15.96 -12.11 -10.95
CA ILE A 468 15.53 -11.18 -11.99
C ILE A 468 15.15 -12.03 -13.20
N ASP A 469 13.92 -11.87 -13.70
CA ASP A 469 13.43 -12.61 -14.87
C ASP A 469 12.47 -11.73 -15.68
N HIS A 470 13.06 -10.89 -16.53
CA HIS A 470 12.42 -9.94 -17.43
C HIS A 470 11.42 -8.98 -16.76
N SER A 471 10.20 -9.45 -16.47
CA SER A 471 9.11 -8.65 -15.89
C SER A 471 8.81 -8.94 -14.42
N VAL A 472 9.62 -9.80 -13.77
CA VAL A 472 9.49 -10.11 -12.35
C VAL A 472 10.84 -10.00 -11.64
N VAL A 473 10.78 -9.47 -10.43
CA VAL A 473 11.91 -9.39 -9.50
C VAL A 473 11.46 -10.00 -8.17
N GLU A 474 12.07 -11.12 -7.76
CA GLU A 474 11.83 -11.76 -6.46
C GLU A 474 13.02 -11.54 -5.54
N SER A 475 12.81 -10.80 -4.45
CA SER A 475 13.86 -10.36 -3.53
C SER A 475 13.72 -11.02 -2.16
N PHE A 476 14.81 -11.56 -1.62
CA PHE A 476 14.88 -12.32 -0.38
C PHE A 476 15.91 -11.68 0.56
N GLY A 477 15.43 -10.89 1.52
CA GLY A 477 16.25 -10.21 2.51
C GLY A 477 16.44 -11.01 3.80
N GLY A 478 17.63 -10.92 4.38
CA GLY A 478 17.97 -11.57 5.66
C GLY A 478 17.84 -13.09 5.60
N ASN A 479 18.34 -13.70 4.52
CA ASN A 479 18.23 -15.13 4.23
C ASN A 479 16.78 -15.63 4.16
N GLY A 480 15.88 -14.84 3.56
CA GLY A 480 14.50 -15.25 3.32
C GLY A 480 13.52 -14.97 4.46
N LYS A 481 13.92 -14.16 5.44
CA LYS A 481 13.02 -13.66 6.51
C LYS A 481 12.03 -12.63 5.96
N ALA A 482 12.46 -11.81 5.00
CA ALA A 482 11.60 -10.89 4.27
C ALA A 482 11.66 -11.23 2.78
N CYS A 483 10.50 -11.40 2.15
CA CYS A 483 10.40 -11.65 0.71
C CYS A 483 9.54 -10.55 0.07
N ILE A 484 9.97 -10.04 -1.08
CA ILE A 484 9.23 -9.04 -1.86
C ILE A 484 9.28 -9.44 -3.33
N THR A 485 8.11 -9.65 -3.92
CA THR A 485 7.94 -9.90 -5.35
C THR A 485 7.36 -8.67 -6.04
N ALA A 486 8.05 -8.15 -7.06
CA ALA A 486 7.60 -7.02 -7.86
C ALA A 486 7.41 -7.41 -9.32
N ARG A 487 6.41 -6.82 -9.97
CA ARG A 487 6.21 -6.91 -11.42
C ARG A 487 6.52 -5.57 -12.04
N VAL A 488 7.41 -5.57 -13.02
CA VAL A 488 7.91 -4.35 -13.67
C VAL A 488 7.95 -4.56 -15.17
N TYR A 489 7.75 -3.48 -15.94
CA TYR A 489 7.68 -3.53 -17.39
C TYR A 489 8.41 -2.33 -17.98
N PRO A 490 9.75 -2.30 -17.87
CA PRO A 490 10.56 -1.23 -18.46
C PRO A 490 10.34 -1.14 -19.97
N THR A 491 10.52 0.05 -20.52
CA THR A 491 10.39 0.32 -21.96
C THR A 491 11.75 0.39 -22.66
N LEU A 492 12.82 0.63 -21.90
CA LEU A 492 14.21 0.73 -22.35
C LEU A 492 15.05 -0.44 -21.85
N ALA A 493 14.94 -0.78 -20.55
CA ALA A 493 15.75 -1.83 -19.91
C ALA A 493 15.24 -3.24 -20.24
N ILE A 494 15.28 -3.62 -21.52
CA ILE A 494 14.74 -4.88 -22.02
C ILE A 494 15.88 -5.72 -22.61
N ASN A 495 15.96 -6.99 -22.23
CA ASN A 495 16.96 -7.95 -22.71
C ASN A 495 18.39 -7.41 -22.56
N ASP A 496 19.12 -7.25 -23.66
CA ASP A 496 20.52 -6.85 -23.70
C ASP A 496 20.73 -5.37 -23.34
N GLU A 497 19.67 -4.55 -23.34
CA GLU A 497 19.71 -3.14 -22.93
C GLU A 497 19.47 -2.95 -21.43
N ALA A 498 19.19 -4.04 -20.69
CA ALA A 498 19.10 -4.00 -19.24
C ALA A 498 20.51 -4.01 -18.62
N HIS A 499 20.68 -3.22 -17.56
CA HIS A 499 21.87 -3.15 -16.74
C HIS A 499 21.56 -3.57 -15.29
N LEU A 500 22.60 -3.96 -14.57
CA LEU A 500 22.58 -4.27 -13.14
C LEU A 500 23.60 -3.39 -12.45
N GLU A 501 23.17 -2.66 -11.43
CA GLU A 501 24.05 -1.77 -10.67
C GLU A 501 23.88 -2.00 -9.17
N MET A 502 24.92 -1.72 -8.39
CA MET A 502 24.84 -1.61 -6.93
C MET A 502 24.86 -0.13 -6.55
N ASP A 503 23.81 0.32 -5.85
CA ASP A 503 23.67 1.72 -5.42
C ASP A 503 23.91 1.83 -3.91
N PHE A 504 24.69 2.83 -3.51
CA PHE A 504 25.07 3.11 -2.13
C PHE A 504 24.81 4.58 -1.80
N GLN A 505 23.58 5.05 -1.93
CA GLN A 505 23.30 6.46 -1.64
C GLN A 505 23.50 6.76 -0.16
N ARG A 506 24.28 7.81 0.10
CA ARG A 506 24.49 8.34 1.43
C ARG A 506 24.33 9.85 1.39
N GLN A 507 23.72 10.39 2.44
CA GLN A 507 23.90 11.80 2.74
C GLN A 507 25.33 12.00 3.23
N THR A 508 26.26 12.36 2.33
CA THR A 508 27.51 12.99 2.77
C THR A 508 27.11 14.28 3.47
N ALA A 509 27.64 14.57 4.66
CA ALA A 509 27.51 15.87 5.30
C ALA A 509 28.18 16.94 4.42
N ARG A 510 27.51 17.32 3.33
CA ARG A 510 27.82 18.47 2.50
C ARG A 510 26.93 19.59 3.03
N HIS A 511 27.56 20.72 3.37
CA HIS A 511 26.86 21.99 3.48
C HIS A 511 25.96 22.14 2.25
N ILE A 512 24.66 22.00 2.47
CA ILE A 512 23.66 22.37 1.47
C ILE A 512 23.82 23.88 1.32
N ARG A 513 24.30 24.33 0.16
CA ARG A 513 24.03 25.69 -0.28
C ARG A 513 22.54 25.69 -0.68
N PRO A 514 21.65 26.37 0.06
CA PRO A 514 20.24 26.52 -0.25
C PRO A 514 19.98 27.48 -1.42
N ASP A 515 21.02 28.13 -1.95
CA ASP A 515 20.91 29.11 -3.01
C ASP A 515 20.89 28.43 -4.40
N PRO A 516 20.21 29.03 -5.41
CA PRO A 516 20.26 28.56 -6.79
C PRO A 516 21.69 28.46 -7.31
N GLU A 517 21.93 27.54 -8.25
CA GLU A 517 23.25 27.35 -8.87
C GLU A 517 23.76 28.64 -9.56
N ASP A 518 22.84 29.51 -9.99
CA ASP A 518 23.12 30.84 -10.52
C ASP A 518 22.62 31.93 -9.55
N SER A 519 23.56 32.53 -8.81
CA SER A 519 23.26 33.63 -7.88
C SER A 519 22.98 34.98 -8.57
N SER A 520 23.19 35.09 -9.89
CA SER A 520 22.91 36.34 -10.64
C SER A 520 21.42 36.64 -10.79
N LEU A 521 20.56 35.66 -10.48
CA LEU A 521 19.10 35.76 -10.49
C LEU A 521 18.53 36.35 -9.19
N LEU A 522 19.35 36.50 -8.14
CA LEU A 522 18.94 36.97 -6.82
C LEU A 522 19.08 38.50 -6.73
N TYR A 523 18.10 39.23 -7.28
CA TYR A 523 17.97 40.67 -7.04
C TYR A 523 17.35 40.89 -5.64
N LEU A 524 17.71 41.98 -4.93
CA LEU A 524 17.18 42.33 -3.58
C LEU A 524 17.60 41.41 -2.41
N GLU A 525 18.67 40.62 -2.57
CA GLU A 525 19.20 39.73 -1.53
C GLU A 525 19.60 40.46 -0.24
N ASP A 526 19.97 41.74 -0.34
CA ASP A 526 20.30 42.64 0.79
C ASP A 526 19.12 42.87 1.76
N ARG A 527 17.88 42.60 1.33
CA ARG A 527 16.66 42.78 2.13
C ARG A 527 15.92 41.47 2.41
N HIS A 528 16.38 40.38 1.80
CA HIS A 528 15.73 39.08 1.88
C HIS A 528 16.07 38.35 3.19
N ILE A 529 15.12 37.58 3.72
CA ILE A 529 15.30 36.80 4.95
C ILE A 529 16.47 35.81 4.86
N SER A 530 16.71 35.24 3.67
CA SER A 530 17.79 34.27 3.46
C SER A 530 19.15 34.81 3.91
N GLU A 531 19.44 36.08 3.64
CA GLU A 531 20.69 36.73 4.04
C GLU A 531 20.81 36.83 5.57
N ALA A 532 19.73 37.17 6.28
CA ALA A 532 19.75 37.25 7.74
C ALA A 532 19.86 35.87 8.41
N VAL A 533 19.24 34.84 7.82
CA VAL A 533 19.39 33.44 8.26
C VAL A 533 20.85 33.00 8.08
N TRP A 534 21.46 33.35 6.94
CA TRP A 534 22.84 33.02 6.62
C TRP A 534 23.87 33.69 7.54
N GLN A 535 23.63 34.95 7.89
CA GLN A 535 24.45 35.70 8.84
C GLN A 535 24.19 35.30 10.32
N GLN A 536 23.39 34.26 10.57
CA GLN A 536 23.04 33.76 11.91
C GLN A 536 22.41 34.83 12.82
N HIS A 537 21.51 35.66 12.29
CA HIS A 537 20.70 36.60 13.07
C HIS A 537 19.31 35.99 13.35
N PRO A 538 19.13 35.11 14.36
CA PRO A 538 18.05 34.12 14.37
C PRO A 538 16.77 34.61 15.09
N ASN A 539 16.67 35.88 15.48
CA ASN A 539 15.60 36.36 16.36
C ASN A 539 14.31 36.74 15.62
N ARG A 540 13.99 36.05 14.52
CA ARG A 540 12.77 36.30 13.76
C ARG A 540 11.60 35.47 14.30
N VAL A 541 10.54 36.15 14.71
CA VAL A 541 9.27 35.52 15.08
C VAL A 541 8.35 35.49 13.86
N PHE A 542 8.21 34.33 13.23
CA PHE A 542 7.31 34.10 12.12
C PHE A 542 5.93 33.62 12.59
N ARG A 543 4.86 34.35 12.20
CA ARG A 543 3.48 34.05 12.62
C ARG A 543 2.57 33.89 11.41
N PRO A 544 2.34 32.67 10.91
CA PRO A 544 1.21 32.37 10.04
C PRO A 544 -0.09 32.83 10.71
N ARG A 545 -0.83 33.72 10.07
CA ARG A 545 -2.06 34.27 10.64
C ARG A 545 -3.26 33.44 10.21
N ARG A 546 -4.04 33.04 11.20
CA ARG A 546 -5.36 32.45 11.07
C ARG A 546 -6.27 33.11 12.10
N HIS A 547 -7.48 33.47 11.71
CA HIS A 547 -8.48 33.88 12.70
C HIS A 547 -9.06 32.65 13.39
N ARG A 548 -9.38 32.79 14.67
CA ARG A 548 -10.13 31.80 15.48
C ARG A 548 -11.49 31.43 14.87
N ALA A 549 -11.98 32.21 13.92
CA ALA A 549 -13.25 32.02 13.23
C ALA A 549 -13.37 30.66 12.54
N LEU A 550 -12.26 30.08 12.07
CA LEU A 550 -12.26 28.74 11.44
C LEU A 550 -12.42 27.60 12.45
N GLU A 551 -11.99 27.77 13.70
CA GLU A 551 -12.34 26.84 14.79
C GLU A 551 -13.85 26.90 15.09
N LEU A 552 -14.49 28.05 14.84
CA LEU A 552 -15.92 28.30 15.01
C LEU A 552 -16.77 27.89 13.78
N LEU A 553 -16.17 27.36 12.70
CA LEU A 553 -16.91 26.75 11.59
C LEU A 553 -17.14 25.24 11.79
N ASN A 554 -16.73 24.72 12.95
CA ASN A 554 -17.12 23.41 13.46
C ASN A 554 -18.11 23.61 14.62
N PRO A 555 -19.36 23.12 14.50
CA PRO A 555 -19.91 22.30 13.42
C PRO A 555 -20.21 23.10 12.12
N PRO A 556 -20.28 22.42 10.96
CA PRO A 556 -20.62 23.05 9.68
C PRO A 556 -22.02 23.71 9.71
N PRO A 557 -22.27 24.71 8.85
CA PRO A 557 -23.54 25.43 8.86
C PRO A 557 -24.71 24.51 8.46
N PRO A 558 -25.96 24.86 8.83
CA PRO A 558 -27.15 24.08 8.46
C PRO A 558 -27.28 23.84 6.96
N VAL A 559 -27.98 22.76 6.59
CA VAL A 559 -28.14 22.30 5.19
C VAL A 559 -28.68 23.41 4.28
N GLN A 560 -29.56 24.28 4.78
CA GLN A 560 -30.11 25.41 4.03
C GLN A 560 -29.03 26.42 3.62
N VAL A 561 -28.11 26.76 4.54
CA VAL A 561 -26.98 27.66 4.26
C VAL A 561 -25.96 26.98 3.35
N MET A 562 -25.72 25.67 3.52
CA MET A 562 -24.84 24.92 2.62
C MET A 562 -25.34 24.96 1.16
N LYS A 563 -26.65 24.86 0.92
CA LYS A 563 -27.24 25.01 -0.43
C LYS A 563 -27.00 26.39 -1.02
N LEU A 564 -27.07 27.45 -0.21
CA LEU A 564 -26.77 28.81 -0.66
C LEU A 564 -25.27 29.00 -0.94
N LEU A 565 -24.38 28.41 -0.13
CA LEU A 565 -22.94 28.42 -0.37
C LEU A 565 -22.54 27.66 -1.65
N GLN A 566 -23.28 26.61 -2.02
CA GLN A 566 -23.09 25.92 -3.30
C GLN A 566 -23.44 26.83 -4.48
N ARG A 567 -24.52 27.63 -4.36
CA ARG A 567 -24.93 28.60 -5.40
C ARG A 567 -23.91 29.73 -5.57
N THR A 568 -23.24 30.14 -4.49
CA THR A 568 -22.26 31.24 -4.53
C THR A 568 -20.85 30.82 -4.96
N GLY A 569 -20.55 29.51 -4.99
CA GLY A 569 -19.21 28.99 -5.24
C GLY A 569 -18.28 28.96 -4.03
N PHE A 570 -18.77 29.29 -2.82
CA PHE A 570 -17.98 29.25 -1.58
C PHE A 570 -18.09 27.92 -0.81
N TYR A 571 -18.86 26.95 -1.33
CA TYR A 571 -19.02 25.64 -0.71
C TYR A 571 -17.70 24.89 -0.52
N GLY A 572 -16.77 24.97 -1.49
CA GLY A 572 -15.44 24.36 -1.38
C GLY A 572 -14.66 24.90 -0.17
N VAL A 573 -14.60 26.23 -0.04
CA VAL A 573 -13.91 26.92 1.08
C VAL A 573 -14.48 26.49 2.42
N ALA A 574 -15.81 26.43 2.54
CA ALA A 574 -16.50 26.03 3.77
C ALA A 574 -16.20 24.57 4.19
N ARG A 575 -15.74 23.73 3.25
CA ARG A 575 -15.42 22.32 3.49
C ARG A 575 -13.95 22.05 3.83
N VAL A 576 -13.05 23.01 3.62
CA VAL A 576 -11.60 22.84 3.89
C VAL A 576 -11.34 22.51 5.37
N GLY A 577 -12.21 22.97 6.28
CA GLY A 577 -12.15 22.60 7.71
C GLY A 577 -10.94 23.15 8.46
N TYR A 578 -10.60 22.52 9.59
CA TYR A 578 -9.42 22.89 10.38
C TYR A 578 -8.16 22.18 9.86
N ILE A 579 -7.18 22.95 9.38
CA ILE A 579 -5.85 22.46 9.00
C ILE A 579 -4.82 23.00 10.01
N GLN A 580 -4.06 22.10 10.63
CA GLN A 580 -2.93 22.48 11.49
C GLN A 580 -1.76 22.89 10.60
N TYR A 581 -1.15 24.04 10.87
CA TYR A 581 -0.02 24.55 10.08
C TYR A 581 1.32 24.03 10.61
N ASP A 582 2.19 23.58 9.71
CA ASP A 582 3.60 23.39 10.04
C ASP A 582 4.33 24.74 9.96
N HIS A 583 4.52 25.36 11.12
CA HIS A 583 5.20 26.66 11.23
C HIS A 583 6.64 26.64 10.72
N VAL A 584 7.35 25.51 10.86
CA VAL A 584 8.74 25.36 10.46
C VAL A 584 8.81 25.23 8.95
N LEU A 585 7.96 24.39 8.37
CA LEU A 585 7.87 24.21 6.92
C LEU A 585 7.50 25.51 6.22
N ILE A 586 6.46 26.21 6.68
CA ILE A 586 6.03 27.48 6.07
C ILE A 586 7.15 28.53 6.19
N SER A 587 7.85 28.61 7.33
CA SER A 587 9.00 29.52 7.47
C SER A 587 10.10 29.18 6.45
N ALA A 588 10.44 27.89 6.31
CA ALA A 588 11.44 27.43 5.36
C ALA A 588 11.04 27.69 3.89
N LEU A 589 9.75 27.62 3.57
CA LEU A 589 9.23 27.98 2.25
C LEU A 589 9.29 29.50 2.02
N VAL A 590 8.94 30.32 3.01
CA VAL A 590 9.11 31.77 2.92
C VAL A 590 10.58 32.16 2.71
N GLU A 591 11.53 31.45 3.34
CA GLU A 591 12.96 31.66 3.08
C GLU A 591 13.40 31.39 1.64
N ARG A 592 12.58 30.64 0.89
CA ARG A 592 12.85 30.22 -0.49
C ARG A 592 11.97 30.93 -1.51
N TRP A 593 10.97 31.68 -1.08
CA TRP A 593 10.11 32.46 -1.97
C TRP A 593 10.92 33.59 -2.62
N ARG A 594 10.90 33.68 -3.94
CA ARG A 594 11.54 34.76 -4.70
C ARG A 594 10.48 35.72 -5.23
N PRO A 595 10.41 36.96 -4.72
CA PRO A 595 9.44 37.97 -5.17
C PRO A 595 9.53 38.28 -6.68
N GLU A 596 10.70 38.09 -7.29
CA GLU A 596 10.99 38.41 -8.69
C GLU A 596 10.24 37.47 -9.65
N THR A 597 10.13 36.19 -9.29
CA THR A 597 9.52 35.14 -10.11
C THR A 597 8.19 34.64 -9.54
N HIS A 598 7.82 35.05 -8.32
CA HIS A 598 6.70 34.52 -7.54
C HIS A 598 6.76 32.97 -7.46
N SER A 599 7.93 32.43 -7.15
CA SER A 599 8.17 30.99 -7.02
C SER A 599 9.04 30.68 -5.80
N PHE A 600 8.94 29.47 -5.29
CA PHE A 600 9.87 28.91 -4.33
C PHE A 600 11.07 28.31 -5.06
N HIS A 601 12.25 28.75 -4.69
CA HIS A 601 13.52 28.22 -5.19
C HIS A 601 13.98 27.06 -4.30
N MET A 602 13.90 25.85 -4.84
CA MET A 602 14.28 24.61 -4.15
C MET A 602 15.54 24.01 -4.81
N PRO A 603 16.28 23.13 -4.11
CA PRO A 603 17.46 22.47 -4.70
C PRO A 603 17.17 21.65 -5.98
N MET A 604 15.91 21.26 -6.21
CA MET A 604 15.48 20.46 -7.36
C MET A 604 14.83 21.29 -8.48
N GLY A 605 14.74 22.62 -8.32
CA GLY A 605 14.10 23.52 -9.28
C GLY A 605 13.15 24.53 -8.63
N GLU A 606 12.39 25.24 -9.46
CA GLU A 606 11.39 26.21 -9.02
C GLU A 606 10.00 25.55 -8.91
N CYS A 607 9.24 25.90 -7.88
CA CYS A 607 7.82 25.55 -7.79
C CYS A 607 6.99 26.78 -7.39
N SER A 608 5.71 26.81 -7.75
CA SER A 608 4.83 27.97 -7.51
C SER A 608 3.40 27.50 -7.28
N ILE A 609 2.58 28.28 -6.58
CA ILE A 609 1.18 27.94 -6.29
C ILE A 609 0.31 28.39 -7.46
N THR A 610 -0.26 27.46 -8.18
CA THR A 610 -1.00 27.77 -9.40
C THR A 610 -2.49 28.04 -9.12
N LEU A 611 -3.20 28.59 -10.11
CA LEU A 611 -4.65 28.69 -10.07
C LEU A 611 -5.33 27.31 -9.99
N GLN A 612 -4.69 26.26 -10.52
CA GLN A 612 -5.20 24.89 -10.42
C GLN A 612 -5.21 24.42 -8.96
N ASP A 613 -4.20 24.77 -8.16
CA ASP A 613 -4.15 24.47 -6.73
C ASP A 613 -5.32 25.13 -5.98
N VAL A 614 -5.66 26.36 -6.33
CA VAL A 614 -6.81 27.08 -5.75
C VAL A 614 -8.13 26.37 -6.06
N VAL A 615 -8.32 25.88 -7.29
CA VAL A 615 -9.53 25.14 -7.67
C VAL A 615 -9.61 23.81 -6.95
N ILE A 616 -8.51 23.04 -6.94
CA ILE A 616 -8.50 21.68 -6.37
C ILE A 616 -8.63 21.71 -4.85
N GLN A 617 -7.88 22.59 -4.18
CA GLN A 617 -7.76 22.57 -2.73
C GLN A 617 -8.85 23.38 -2.02
N VAL A 618 -9.35 24.44 -2.67
CA VAL A 618 -10.26 25.42 -2.03
C VAL A 618 -11.59 25.54 -2.79
N GLY A 619 -11.65 25.15 -4.06
CA GLY A 619 -12.89 25.11 -4.85
C GLY A 619 -13.40 26.47 -5.32
N LEU A 620 -12.55 27.49 -5.40
CA LEU A 620 -12.92 28.82 -5.91
C LEU A 620 -12.79 28.92 -7.44
N SER A 621 -13.70 29.65 -8.06
CA SER A 621 -13.69 29.91 -9.52
C SER A 621 -12.47 30.72 -9.96
N ILE A 622 -11.87 30.34 -11.09
CA ILE A 622 -10.69 31.02 -11.66
C ILE A 622 -10.94 31.78 -12.98
N ASP A 623 -11.93 31.38 -13.79
CA ASP A 623 -12.13 31.90 -15.16
C ASP A 623 -13.47 32.66 -15.34
N ARG A 624 -13.65 33.79 -14.64
CA ARG A 624 -14.88 34.59 -14.65
C ARG A 624 -14.63 36.11 -14.53
N TRP A 625 -15.62 36.90 -14.11
CA TRP A 625 -15.52 38.36 -13.98
C TRP A 625 -14.49 38.75 -12.92
N MET A 626 -13.76 39.83 -13.17
CA MET A 626 -12.80 40.37 -12.20
C MET A 626 -13.52 40.81 -10.92
N VAL A 627 -12.92 40.54 -9.75
CA VAL A 627 -13.40 41.05 -8.47
C VAL A 627 -13.08 42.54 -8.39
N THR A 628 -14.00 43.37 -8.87
CA THR A 628 -13.88 44.83 -8.85
C THR A 628 -15.24 45.46 -8.53
N GLY A 629 -15.24 46.63 -7.91
CA GLY A 629 -16.46 47.30 -7.49
C GLY A 629 -16.21 48.70 -6.94
N ARG A 630 -17.30 49.43 -6.68
CA ARG A 630 -17.21 50.71 -5.98
C ARG A 630 -16.80 50.46 -4.52
N THR A 631 -16.14 51.42 -3.89
CA THR A 631 -15.74 51.33 -2.47
C THR A 631 -16.26 52.51 -1.65
N ASN A 632 -17.10 53.36 -2.24
CA ASN A 632 -17.70 54.51 -1.56
C ASN A 632 -19.18 54.23 -1.27
N TYR A 633 -19.46 53.70 -0.07
CA TYR A 633 -20.81 53.38 0.39
C TYR A 633 -21.05 53.95 1.79
N LYS A 634 -22.32 54.16 2.11
CA LYS A 634 -22.77 54.31 3.49
C LYS A 634 -22.82 52.92 4.14
N TRP A 635 -21.71 52.53 4.76
CA TRP A 635 -21.49 51.15 5.21
C TRP A 635 -22.53 50.62 6.19
N ALA A 636 -23.00 51.43 7.14
CA ALA A 636 -24.05 51.04 8.08
C ALA A 636 -25.37 50.72 7.34
N GLU A 637 -25.80 51.59 6.42
CA GLU A 637 -27.01 51.35 5.59
C GLU A 637 -26.86 50.08 4.75
N LEU A 638 -25.66 49.83 4.19
CA LEU A 638 -25.38 48.62 3.41
C LEU A 638 -25.43 47.35 4.27
N CYS A 639 -24.91 47.39 5.50
CA CYS A 639 -24.98 46.26 6.44
C CYS A 639 -26.42 45.95 6.83
N VAL A 640 -27.25 46.96 7.18
CA VAL A 640 -28.67 46.73 7.44
C VAL A 640 -29.36 46.07 6.25
N ARG A 641 -29.09 46.55 5.03
CA ARG A 641 -29.69 46.04 3.80
C ARG A 641 -29.29 44.60 3.49
N LEU A 642 -28.00 44.27 3.56
CA LEU A 642 -27.47 42.99 3.09
C LEU A 642 -27.25 41.95 4.19
N LEU A 643 -27.05 42.39 5.44
CA LEU A 643 -26.80 41.53 6.60
C LEU A 643 -27.95 41.55 7.62
N GLY A 644 -28.95 42.42 7.44
CA GLY A 644 -30.12 42.55 8.32
C GLY A 644 -29.92 43.50 9.49
N GLU A 645 -28.68 43.74 9.89
CA GLU A 645 -28.31 44.70 10.93
C GLU A 645 -26.94 45.33 10.65
N ALA A 646 -26.69 46.50 11.25
CA ALA A 646 -25.38 47.14 11.23
C ALA A 646 -24.64 46.89 12.56
N PRO A 647 -23.31 46.74 12.51
CA PRO A 647 -22.48 46.80 13.70
C PRO A 647 -22.71 48.11 14.48
N PRO A 648 -22.56 48.09 15.81
CA PRO A 648 -22.43 49.31 16.60
C PRO A 648 -21.33 50.24 16.06
N THR A 649 -21.49 51.56 16.24
CA THR A 649 -20.58 52.56 15.66
C THR A 649 -19.12 52.40 16.12
N ASP A 650 -18.89 51.88 17.33
CA ASP A 650 -17.56 51.59 17.90
C ASP A 650 -16.89 50.36 17.27
N GLN A 651 -17.65 49.49 16.58
CA GLN A 651 -17.12 48.34 15.85
C GLN A 651 -16.65 48.72 14.44
N PHE A 652 -16.91 49.95 13.98
CA PHE A 652 -16.49 50.46 12.67
C PHE A 652 -15.13 51.17 12.73
N LYS A 653 -14.31 50.93 11.71
CA LYS A 653 -13.12 51.72 11.38
C LYS A 653 -13.13 52.05 9.88
N GLY A 654 -13.89 53.08 9.49
CA GLY A 654 -14.12 53.40 8.08
C GLY A 654 -14.92 52.31 7.38
N SER A 655 -14.35 51.68 6.34
CA SER A 655 -14.94 50.54 5.63
C SER A 655 -14.66 49.18 6.30
N TRP A 656 -14.07 49.17 7.49
CA TRP A 656 -13.69 47.97 8.22
C TRP A 656 -14.57 47.77 9.44
N VAL A 657 -14.84 46.52 9.78
CA VAL A 657 -15.64 46.11 10.94
C VAL A 657 -14.86 45.08 11.75
N MET A 658 -14.97 45.11 13.08
CA MET A 658 -14.34 44.09 13.92
C MET A 658 -14.86 42.69 13.61
N MET A 659 -13.96 41.73 13.45
CA MET A 659 -14.32 40.34 13.15
C MET A 659 -15.15 39.70 14.27
N SER A 660 -14.95 40.13 15.52
CA SER A 660 -15.75 39.68 16.68
C SER A 660 -17.24 39.88 16.48
N TRP A 661 -17.66 40.97 15.82
CA TRP A 661 -19.06 41.22 15.50
C TRP A 661 -19.60 40.18 14.51
N PHE A 662 -18.83 39.86 13.47
CA PHE A 662 -19.22 38.81 12.52
C PHE A 662 -19.29 37.43 13.19
N ASP A 663 -18.32 37.10 14.04
CA ASP A 663 -18.28 35.84 14.78
C ASP A 663 -19.46 35.71 15.75
N GLU A 664 -19.81 36.78 16.47
CA GLU A 664 -20.97 36.79 17.36
C GLU A 664 -22.28 36.59 16.57
N ARG A 665 -22.44 37.30 15.44
CA ARG A 665 -23.71 37.34 14.71
C ARG A 665 -23.94 36.21 13.73
N PHE A 666 -22.88 35.70 13.11
CA PHE A 666 -22.98 34.71 12.04
C PHE A 666 -22.33 33.37 12.39
N SER A 667 -22.22 33.06 13.70
CA SER A 667 -21.80 31.73 14.18
C SER A 667 -22.94 30.71 14.22
N GLN A 668 -24.16 31.14 14.54
CA GLN A 668 -25.33 30.25 14.64
C GLN A 668 -26.51 30.84 13.88
N VAL A 669 -27.20 29.99 13.11
CA VAL A 669 -28.42 30.39 12.39
C VAL A 669 -29.60 30.35 13.37
N PRO A 670 -30.41 31.43 13.48
CA PRO A 670 -31.61 31.41 14.30
C PRO A 670 -32.60 30.31 13.86
N GLU A 671 -33.25 29.65 14.82
CA GLU A 671 -34.31 28.67 14.53
C GLU A 671 -35.46 29.34 13.77
N ASN A 672 -36.02 28.65 12.77
CA ASN A 672 -37.11 29.13 11.91
C ASN A 672 -36.80 30.40 11.09
N SER A 673 -35.54 30.58 10.68
CA SER A 673 -35.12 31.68 9.79
C SER A 673 -35.87 31.64 8.44
N THR A 674 -36.35 32.80 8.00
CA THR A 674 -36.91 33.02 6.65
C THR A 674 -35.83 32.95 5.57
N ASP A 675 -36.21 32.78 4.30
CA ASP A 675 -35.27 32.76 3.18
C ASP A 675 -34.39 34.03 3.13
N VAL A 676 -34.97 35.21 3.40
CA VAL A 676 -34.24 36.48 3.46
C VAL A 676 -33.18 36.46 4.57
N GLN A 677 -33.53 35.95 5.76
CA GLN A 677 -32.59 35.82 6.88
C GLN A 677 -31.49 34.78 6.58
N LEU A 678 -31.82 33.69 5.88
CA LEU A 678 -30.83 32.69 5.45
C LEU A 678 -29.84 33.28 4.43
N GLU A 679 -30.29 34.13 3.51
CA GLU A 679 -29.40 34.83 2.60
C GLU A 679 -28.52 35.86 3.31
N GLN A 680 -29.09 36.67 4.22
CA GLN A 680 -28.34 37.62 5.06
C GLN A 680 -27.26 36.90 5.87
N PHE A 681 -27.62 35.77 6.48
CA PHE A 681 -26.68 34.92 7.20
C PHE A 681 -25.59 34.38 6.28
N THR A 682 -25.96 33.91 5.08
CA THR A 682 -25.00 33.39 4.09
C THR A 682 -23.98 34.46 3.67
N ARG A 683 -24.41 35.71 3.46
CA ARG A 683 -23.50 36.84 3.17
C ARG A 683 -22.55 37.07 4.34
N GLY A 684 -23.05 37.11 5.58
CA GLY A 684 -22.23 37.23 6.79
C GLY A 684 -21.23 36.08 6.94
N TYR A 685 -21.65 34.85 6.64
CA TYR A 685 -20.78 33.67 6.66
C TYR A 685 -19.67 33.74 5.61
N ILE A 686 -19.98 34.17 4.37
CA ILE A 686 -18.96 34.40 3.33
C ILE A 686 -17.98 35.50 3.76
N MET A 687 -18.46 36.58 4.39
CA MET A 687 -17.58 37.63 4.93
C MET A 687 -16.63 37.08 6.00
N ARG A 688 -17.08 36.16 6.87
CA ARG A 688 -16.21 35.45 7.84
C ARG A 688 -15.14 34.61 7.15
N LEU A 689 -15.48 33.91 6.07
CA LEU A 689 -14.50 33.17 5.26
C LEU A 689 -13.48 34.12 4.64
N LEU A 690 -13.93 35.26 4.11
CA LEU A 690 -13.07 36.22 3.43
C LEU A 690 -11.99 36.79 4.36
N GLY A 691 -12.31 37.39 5.51
CA GLY A 691 -11.26 37.94 6.38
C GLY A 691 -10.82 37.06 7.54
N GLY A 692 -11.41 35.88 7.71
CA GLY A 692 -10.92 34.89 8.66
C GLY A 692 -9.90 33.93 8.07
N PHE A 693 -10.02 33.65 6.76
CA PHE A 693 -9.27 32.61 6.06
C PHE A 693 -8.62 33.08 4.77
N LEU A 694 -9.40 33.69 3.86
CA LEU A 694 -8.95 33.86 2.48
C LEU A 694 -8.05 35.08 2.28
N MET A 695 -8.41 36.20 2.88
CA MET A 695 -7.77 37.51 2.79
C MET A 695 -7.87 38.26 4.14
N PRO A 696 -7.34 37.67 5.24
CA PRO A 696 -7.35 38.29 6.56
C PRO A 696 -6.44 39.51 6.62
N ASP A 697 -6.81 40.52 7.40
CA ASP A 697 -5.96 41.69 7.60
C ASP A 697 -4.72 41.39 8.49
N THR A 698 -3.75 42.31 8.50
CA THR A 698 -2.49 42.14 9.26
C THR A 698 -2.66 42.06 10.77
N SER A 699 -3.71 42.70 11.32
CA SER A 699 -4.07 42.59 12.73
C SER A 699 -4.80 41.28 13.03
N GLY A 700 -5.46 40.70 12.03
CA GLY A 700 -6.32 39.53 12.15
C GLY A 700 -7.54 39.79 13.01
N ASN A 701 -8.06 41.03 13.01
CA ASN A 701 -9.18 41.46 13.84
C ASN A 701 -10.21 42.30 13.07
N LEU A 702 -9.92 42.66 11.81
CA LEU A 702 -10.76 43.55 11.01
C LEU A 702 -11.15 42.89 9.69
N GLN A 703 -12.45 42.97 9.36
CA GLN A 703 -13.01 42.58 8.08
C GLN A 703 -13.31 43.83 7.25
N THR A 704 -12.79 43.88 6.02
CA THR A 704 -13.18 44.94 5.07
C THR A 704 -14.56 44.65 4.48
N LEU A 705 -15.42 45.67 4.42
CA LEU A 705 -16.75 45.58 3.81
C LEU A 705 -16.73 45.77 2.29
N MET A 706 -15.57 46.00 1.68
CA MET A 706 -15.47 46.24 0.23
C MET A 706 -15.99 45.07 -0.63
N TYR A 707 -16.00 43.85 -0.09
CA TYR A 707 -16.53 42.67 -0.76
C TYR A 707 -18.04 42.49 -0.58
N LEU A 708 -18.64 43.10 0.45
CA LEU A 708 -20.06 42.95 0.77
C LEU A 708 -21.00 43.36 -0.40
N PRO A 709 -20.75 44.47 -1.13
CA PRO A 709 -21.54 44.80 -2.33
C PRO A 709 -21.54 43.70 -3.40
N LEU A 710 -20.44 42.94 -3.54
CA LEU A 710 -20.32 41.86 -4.52
C LEU A 710 -21.16 40.63 -4.13
N LEU A 711 -21.63 40.58 -2.88
CA LEU A 711 -22.48 39.52 -2.36
C LEU A 711 -23.97 39.89 -2.41
N GLU A 712 -24.34 41.04 -2.99
CA GLU A 712 -25.74 41.50 -3.04
C GLU A 712 -26.65 40.47 -3.72
N ASN A 713 -26.28 40.02 -4.93
CA ASN A 713 -26.95 38.91 -5.61
C ASN A 713 -26.15 37.60 -5.45
N LEU A 714 -26.61 36.69 -4.58
CA LEU A 714 -25.92 35.43 -4.29
C LEU A 714 -25.75 34.52 -5.53
N ASP A 715 -26.64 34.61 -6.51
CA ASP A 715 -26.58 33.80 -7.74
C ASP A 715 -25.50 34.28 -8.73
N GLU A 716 -25.06 35.54 -8.59
CA GLU A 716 -23.98 36.12 -9.39
C GLU A 716 -22.60 35.92 -8.73
N VAL A 717 -22.53 35.63 -7.43
CA VAL A 717 -21.26 35.54 -6.68
C VAL A 717 -20.28 34.54 -7.31
N LYS A 718 -20.79 33.40 -7.82
CA LYS A 718 -19.98 32.36 -8.47
C LYS A 718 -19.30 32.81 -9.78
N ASN A 719 -19.81 33.89 -10.38
CA ASN A 719 -19.30 34.48 -11.62
C ASN A 719 -18.17 35.48 -11.37
N TYR A 720 -17.72 35.67 -10.13
CA TYR A 720 -16.49 36.40 -9.86
C TYR A 720 -15.30 35.43 -9.73
N SER A 721 -14.15 35.85 -10.26
CA SER A 721 -12.87 35.14 -10.17
C SER A 721 -12.23 35.31 -8.80
N TRP A 722 -12.85 34.72 -7.79
CA TRP A 722 -12.35 34.74 -6.41
C TRP A 722 -10.99 34.04 -6.30
N GLY A 723 -10.73 33.00 -7.10
CA GLY A 723 -9.48 32.23 -7.07
C GLY A 723 -8.22 33.07 -7.34
N PRO A 724 -8.13 33.78 -8.48
CA PRO A 724 -7.01 34.67 -8.78
C PRO A 724 -6.86 35.78 -7.74
N THR A 725 -7.97 36.29 -7.20
CA THR A 725 -7.97 37.34 -6.18
C THR A 725 -7.30 36.87 -4.89
N VAL A 726 -7.66 35.68 -4.40
CA VAL A 726 -7.07 35.14 -3.17
C VAL A 726 -5.62 34.69 -3.36
N LEU A 727 -5.27 34.18 -4.56
CA LEU A 727 -3.90 33.80 -4.90
C LEU A 727 -2.99 35.02 -4.98
N ALA A 728 -3.42 36.08 -5.65
CA ALA A 728 -2.69 37.34 -5.71
C ALA A 728 -2.47 37.94 -4.31
N TYR A 729 -3.47 37.84 -3.43
CA TYR A 729 -3.35 38.25 -2.04
C TYR A 729 -2.31 37.44 -1.25
N LEU A 730 -2.29 36.12 -1.45
CA LEU A 730 -1.28 35.22 -0.86
C LEU A 730 0.12 35.54 -1.38
N TYR A 731 0.26 35.78 -2.69
CA TYR A 731 1.55 36.11 -3.32
C TYR A 731 2.12 37.41 -2.77
N GLN A 732 1.28 38.44 -2.67
CA GLN A 732 1.66 39.70 -2.05
C GLN A 732 2.09 39.49 -0.59
N SER A 733 1.40 38.60 0.14
CA SER A 733 1.75 38.27 1.53
C SER A 733 3.08 37.52 1.64
N LEU A 734 3.38 36.60 0.71
CA LEU A 734 4.66 35.90 0.63
C LEU A 734 5.80 36.87 0.31
N CYS A 735 5.61 37.77 -0.65
CA CYS A 735 6.59 38.81 -0.98
C CYS A 735 6.88 39.74 0.21
N HIS A 736 5.86 40.17 0.95
CA HIS A 736 6.11 40.94 2.18
C HIS A 736 6.76 40.12 3.29
N ALA A 737 6.55 38.80 3.27
CA ALA A 737 7.12 37.90 4.26
C ALA A 737 8.59 37.56 3.97
N THR A 738 9.13 37.85 2.79
CA THR A 738 10.56 37.65 2.56
C THR A 738 11.42 38.79 3.10
N GLU A 739 10.87 39.99 3.29
CA GLU A 739 11.61 41.10 3.90
C GLU A 739 12.01 40.78 5.36
N TYR A 740 13.29 40.95 5.71
CA TYR A 740 13.75 40.73 7.08
C TYR A 740 13.15 41.78 8.04
N LYS A 741 12.32 41.31 8.98
CA LYS A 741 11.79 42.04 10.14
C LYS A 741 11.76 41.10 11.35
N GLU A 742 11.98 41.62 12.55
CA GLU A 742 11.96 40.82 13.79
C GLU A 742 10.65 40.06 14.00
N VAL A 743 9.52 40.63 13.56
CA VAL A 743 8.21 39.98 13.60
C VAL A 743 7.58 40.05 12.22
N VAL A 744 7.25 38.89 11.65
CA VAL A 744 6.56 38.79 10.36
C VAL A 744 5.28 38.00 10.48
N ARG A 745 4.26 38.44 9.73
CA ARG A 745 2.92 37.85 9.72
C ARG A 745 2.58 37.44 8.29
N LEU A 746 2.46 36.14 8.03
CA LEU A 746 1.97 35.63 6.75
C LEU A 746 0.43 35.58 6.78
N GLN A 747 -0.22 36.08 5.73
CA GLN A 747 -1.68 36.12 5.56
C GLN A 747 -2.07 35.46 4.24
N GLY A 748 -3.38 35.26 4.04
CA GLY A 748 -3.95 34.64 2.86
C GLY A 748 -4.29 33.17 3.08
N VAL A 749 -4.51 32.45 1.98
CA VAL A 749 -4.87 31.02 2.00
C VAL A 749 -3.62 30.16 2.27
N ILE A 750 -3.11 30.22 3.50
CA ILE A 750 -1.87 29.54 3.92
C ILE A 750 -1.85 28.03 3.63
N PRO A 751 -2.97 27.26 3.70
CA PRO A 751 -2.95 25.85 3.31
C PRO A 751 -2.44 25.59 1.89
N LEU A 752 -2.57 26.55 0.96
CA LEU A 752 -2.02 26.41 -0.38
C LEU A 752 -0.48 26.34 -0.36
N VAL A 753 0.18 26.95 0.62
CA VAL A 753 1.64 26.93 0.80
C VAL A 753 2.11 25.58 1.36
N ASP A 754 1.36 25.05 2.33
CA ASP A 754 1.64 23.77 3.00
C ASP A 754 1.45 22.59 2.01
N ALA A 755 0.30 22.56 1.33
CA ALA A 755 -0.09 21.48 0.43
C ALA A 755 0.67 21.45 -0.91
N SER A 756 1.22 22.57 -1.39
CA SER A 756 2.05 22.60 -2.60
C SER A 756 3.35 21.78 -2.48
N THR A 757 3.70 21.30 -1.28
CA THR A 757 4.84 20.38 -1.07
C THR A 757 4.44 18.92 -0.93
N ALA A 758 3.16 18.59 -0.79
CA ALA A 758 2.68 17.20 -0.73
C ALA A 758 2.68 16.50 -2.10
N PHE A 759 2.96 17.24 -3.18
CA PHE A 759 3.10 16.76 -4.56
C PHE A 759 4.56 16.77 -5.06
N LEU A 760 5.50 17.13 -4.19
CA LEU A 760 6.95 16.96 -4.37
C LEU A 760 7.42 15.75 -3.56
#